data_AF-Q8RUT8-F1
#
_entry.id   AF-Q8RUT8-F1
#
_cell.length_a   1.000
_cell.length_b   1.000
_cell.length_c   1.000
_cell.angle_alpha   90.00
_cell.angle_beta   90.00
_cell.angle_gamma   90.00
#
_symmetry.space_group_name_H-M   'P 1'
#
loop_
_entity.id
_entity.type
_entity.pdbx_description
1 polymer ?
#
loop_
_entity_poly.entity_id
_entity_poly.type
_entity_poly.pdbx_seq_one_letter_code
_entity_poly.pdbx_strand_id
1 'polypeptide(L)'
;MDYGGALSAVGRELLFVTNPVVVNGSVLVPEDQCYCAGWIESRGTNGAQTASNVLQWLAAGFSILLLMFYAYQTWKSTCGWEEIYVCAIEMVKVILEFFFEFKNPSMLYLATGHRVQWLRYAEWLLTCPVILIHLSNLTGLSNDYSRRTMGLLVSDIGTIVWGATSAMATGYVKVIFFCLGLCYGANTFFHAAKAYIEGYHTVPKGRCRQVVTGMAWLFFVSWGMFPILFILGPEGFGVLSVYGSTVGHTIIDLMSKNCWGLLGHYLRVLIHEHILIHGDIRKTTKLNIGGTEIEVETLVEDEAEAGAVNKGTGKYASRESFLVMRDKMKEKGIDVRASLDNSKEVEQEQAARAAMMMMNGNGMGMGMGMNGMNGMGGMNGMAGGAKPGLELTPQLQPGRVILAVPDISMVDFFREQFAQLSVTYELVPALGADNTLALVTQAQNLGGVDFVLIHPEFLRDRSSTSILSRLRGAGQRVAAFGWAQLGPMRDLIESANLDGWLEGPSFGQGILPAHIVALVAKMQQMRKMQQMQQIGMMTGGMNGMGGGMGGGMNGMGGGNGMNNMGNGMGGGMGNGMGGNGMNGMGGGNGMNNMGGNGMAGNGMGGGMGGNGMGGSMNGMSSGVVANVTPSAAGGMGGMMNGGMAAPQSPGMNGGRLGTNPLFNAAPSPLSSQLGAEAGMGSMGGMGGMSGMGGMGGMGGMGGAGAATTQAAGGNAEAEMLQNLMNEINRLKRELGE
;
A
#
# COMPACT_ATOMS: atom_id res chain seq x y z
N MET A 1 47.70 -5.78 -41.18
CA MET A 1 47.27 -5.05 -39.97
C MET A 1 45.77 -4.88 -40.07
N ASP A 2 45.03 -5.88 -39.60
CA ASP A 2 43.56 -5.86 -39.52
C ASP A 2 43.19 -5.77 -38.03
N TYR A 3 42.90 -4.56 -37.56
CA TYR A 3 42.34 -4.31 -36.24
C TYR A 3 40.83 -4.01 -36.36
N GLY A 4 40.10 -4.89 -37.05
CA GLY A 4 38.64 -4.80 -37.20
C GLY A 4 37.86 -5.99 -36.61
N GLY A 5 38.54 -7.05 -36.15
CA GLY A 5 37.90 -8.33 -35.80
C GLY A 5 37.49 -8.53 -34.34
N ALA A 6 37.83 -7.62 -33.41
CA ALA A 6 37.69 -7.87 -31.97
C ALA A 6 36.51 -7.13 -31.29
N LEU A 7 35.86 -6.18 -31.97
CA LEU A 7 34.69 -5.46 -31.42
C LEU A 7 33.35 -5.98 -31.93
N SER A 8 33.32 -6.91 -32.89
CA SER A 8 32.08 -7.59 -33.34
C SER A 8 31.71 -8.82 -32.48
N ALA A 9 32.51 -9.15 -31.46
CA ALA A 9 32.33 -10.35 -30.63
C ALA A 9 31.60 -10.09 -29.30
N VAL A 10 31.38 -8.83 -28.91
CA VAL A 10 30.72 -8.46 -27.64
C VAL A 10 29.20 -8.25 -27.79
N GLY A 11 28.66 -8.49 -28.98
CA GLY A 11 27.23 -8.36 -29.27
C GLY A 11 26.74 -9.44 -30.22
N ARG A 12 26.98 -10.73 -29.91
CA ARG A 12 26.12 -11.79 -30.46
C ARG A 12 24.73 -11.62 -29.85
N GLU A 13 24.01 -10.64 -30.38
CA GLU A 13 22.56 -10.61 -30.29
C GLU A 13 22.01 -11.91 -30.85
N LEU A 14 20.92 -12.37 -30.23
CA LEU A 14 20.09 -13.51 -30.59
C LEU A 14 20.55 -14.86 -30.01
N LEU A 15 19.86 -15.24 -28.93
CA LEU A 15 19.61 -16.62 -28.51
C LEU A 15 18.88 -17.46 -29.59
N PHE A 16 18.71 -16.96 -30.82
CA PHE A 16 17.81 -17.53 -31.81
C PHE A 16 18.31 -17.45 -33.26
N VAL A 17 18.13 -18.52 -34.04
CA VAL A 17 18.48 -18.57 -35.46
C VAL A 17 17.48 -17.78 -36.30
N THR A 18 17.94 -16.76 -37.02
CA THR A 18 17.07 -15.97 -37.94
C THR A 18 17.02 -16.52 -39.36
N ASN A 19 18.02 -17.32 -39.76
CA ASN A 19 18.13 -17.91 -41.10
C ASN A 19 18.43 -19.42 -40.98
N PRO A 20 17.42 -20.26 -40.72
CA PRO A 20 17.63 -21.69 -40.66
C PRO A 20 17.99 -22.25 -42.04
N VAL A 21 18.80 -23.31 -42.07
CA VAL A 21 19.05 -24.04 -43.32
C VAL A 21 17.92 -25.06 -43.49
N VAL A 22 17.12 -24.91 -44.55
CA VAL A 22 16.04 -25.85 -44.85
C VAL A 22 16.55 -26.87 -45.88
N VAL A 23 16.65 -28.14 -45.49
CA VAL A 23 17.06 -29.24 -46.36
C VAL A 23 15.95 -30.27 -46.42
N ASN A 24 15.35 -30.48 -47.59
CA ASN A 24 14.29 -31.48 -47.81
C ASN A 24 13.13 -31.38 -46.80
N GLY A 25 12.71 -30.16 -46.43
CA GLY A 25 11.64 -29.93 -45.45
C GLY A 25 12.06 -30.03 -43.98
N SER A 26 13.32 -30.40 -43.70
CA SER A 26 13.90 -30.34 -42.36
C SER A 26 14.58 -29.00 -42.12
N VAL A 27 14.43 -28.45 -40.92
CA VAL A 27 15.07 -27.21 -40.47
C VAL A 27 16.32 -27.58 -39.67
N LEU A 28 17.50 -27.17 -40.13
CA LEU A 28 18.76 -27.34 -39.42
C LEU A 28 19.09 -26.07 -38.63
N VAL A 29 19.39 -26.26 -37.34
CA VAL A 29 19.61 -25.21 -36.33
C VAL A 29 20.90 -25.56 -35.57
N PRO A 30 21.83 -24.61 -35.31
CA PRO A 30 22.98 -24.83 -34.45
C PRO A 30 22.57 -25.21 -33.02
N GLU A 31 23.39 -26.00 -32.35
CA GLU A 31 23.07 -26.59 -31.03
C GLU A 31 22.92 -25.56 -29.91
N ASP A 32 23.55 -24.38 -30.03
CA ASP A 32 23.59 -23.33 -29.01
C ASP A 32 22.47 -22.30 -29.13
N GLN A 33 21.50 -22.50 -30.05
CA GLN A 33 20.45 -21.52 -30.32
C GLN A 33 19.06 -22.15 -30.39
N CYS A 34 18.08 -21.44 -29.85
CA CYS A 34 16.69 -21.82 -29.97
C CYS A 34 16.15 -21.41 -31.36
N TYR A 35 15.15 -22.13 -31.88
CA TYR A 35 14.50 -21.75 -33.13
C TYR A 35 12.98 -21.97 -33.05
N CYS A 36 12.23 -20.99 -33.55
CA CYS A 36 10.81 -21.11 -33.81
C CYS A 36 10.44 -20.21 -35.00
N ALA A 37 9.73 -20.76 -35.98
CA ALA A 37 9.30 -20.01 -37.15
C ALA A 37 8.43 -18.78 -36.79
N GLY A 38 7.61 -18.88 -35.74
CA GLY A 38 6.75 -17.78 -35.27
C GLY A 38 7.53 -16.55 -34.79
N TRP A 39 8.79 -16.72 -34.38
CA TRP A 39 9.63 -15.59 -33.95
C TRP A 39 10.13 -14.73 -35.11
N ILE A 40 10.17 -15.29 -36.33
CA ILE A 40 10.72 -14.67 -37.54
C ILE A 40 9.64 -13.90 -38.31
N GLU A 41 8.37 -14.01 -37.92
CA GLU A 41 7.27 -13.27 -38.52
C GLU A 41 7.55 -11.75 -38.55
N SER A 42 7.13 -11.10 -39.64
CA SER A 42 7.27 -9.66 -39.81
C SER A 42 6.72 -8.88 -38.61
N ARG A 43 7.41 -7.80 -38.26
CA ARG A 43 7.03 -6.88 -37.18
C ARG A 43 6.06 -5.79 -37.65
N GLY A 44 5.89 -5.64 -38.96
CA GLY A 44 5.04 -4.63 -39.59
C GLY A 44 5.67 -4.06 -40.86
N THR A 45 5.06 -3.01 -41.40
CA THR A 45 5.58 -2.30 -42.58
C THR A 45 6.61 -1.25 -42.17
N ASN A 46 7.48 -0.84 -43.11
CA ASN A 46 8.45 0.24 -42.89
C ASN A 46 7.76 1.57 -42.50
N GLY A 47 6.55 1.81 -43.01
CA GLY A 47 5.73 2.96 -42.63
C GLY A 47 5.31 2.92 -41.16
N ALA A 48 4.83 1.76 -40.68
CA ALA A 48 4.47 1.58 -39.28
C ALA A 48 5.70 1.71 -38.36
N GLN A 49 6.84 1.15 -38.75
CA GLN A 49 8.10 1.31 -38.02
C GLN A 49 8.51 2.79 -37.91
N THR A 50 8.44 3.53 -39.02
CA THR A 50 8.78 4.96 -39.03
C THR A 50 7.85 5.75 -38.12
N ALA A 51 6.54 5.48 -38.17
CA ALA A 51 5.56 6.11 -37.29
C ALA A 51 5.81 5.79 -35.81
N SER A 52 6.13 4.53 -35.49
CA SER A 52 6.49 4.09 -34.13
C SER A 52 7.69 4.86 -33.61
N ASN A 53 8.77 4.92 -34.39
CA ASN A 53 10.00 5.63 -34.02
C ASN A 53 9.74 7.12 -33.76
N VAL A 54 8.96 7.78 -34.63
CA VAL A 54 8.63 9.20 -34.47
C VAL A 54 7.85 9.44 -33.18
N LEU A 55 6.82 8.63 -32.92
CA LEU A 55 6.01 8.77 -31.71
C LEU A 55 6.78 8.47 -30.44
N GLN A 56 7.67 7.47 -30.44
CA GLN A 56 8.55 7.17 -29.32
C GLN A 56 9.47 8.37 -29.01
N TRP A 57 10.09 8.99 -30.02
CA TRP A 57 10.92 10.19 -29.78
C TRP A 57 10.10 11.38 -29.28
N LEU A 58 8.87 11.56 -29.77
CA LEU A 58 7.96 12.59 -29.25
C LEU A 58 7.58 12.32 -27.79
N ALA A 59 7.27 11.07 -27.44
CA ALA A 59 6.94 10.67 -26.08
C ALA A 59 8.12 10.84 -25.12
N ALA A 60 9.33 10.44 -25.54
CA ALA A 60 10.56 10.65 -24.78
C ALA A 60 10.84 12.15 -24.58
N GLY A 61 10.79 12.94 -25.65
CA GLY A 61 10.99 14.39 -25.59
C GLY A 61 9.98 15.08 -24.67
N PHE A 62 8.70 14.73 -24.78
CA PHE A 62 7.65 15.28 -23.92
C PHE A 62 7.83 14.88 -22.45
N SER A 63 8.23 13.64 -22.18
CA SER A 63 8.53 13.17 -20.81
C SER A 63 9.74 13.89 -20.21
N ILE A 64 10.80 14.13 -20.99
CA ILE A 64 11.96 14.91 -20.54
C ILE A 64 11.55 16.36 -20.20
N LEU A 65 10.75 16.99 -21.06
CA LEU A 65 10.24 18.35 -20.81
C LEU A 65 9.37 18.41 -19.54
N LEU A 66 8.51 17.41 -19.34
CA LEU A 66 7.68 17.32 -18.12
C LEU A 66 8.52 17.04 -16.88
N LEU A 67 9.54 16.19 -16.94
CA LEU A 67 10.44 15.96 -15.81
C LEU A 67 11.22 17.21 -15.44
N MET A 68 11.70 17.99 -16.42
CA MET A 68 12.32 19.29 -16.14
C MET A 68 11.33 20.26 -15.50
N PHE A 69 10.09 20.30 -15.99
CA PHE A 69 9.01 21.08 -15.40
C PHE A 69 8.74 20.62 -13.95
N TYR A 70 8.58 19.33 -13.70
CA TYR A 70 8.31 18.79 -12.37
C TYR A 70 9.50 18.98 -11.43
N ALA A 71 10.73 18.81 -11.87
CA ALA A 71 11.92 19.11 -11.06
C ALA A 71 11.92 20.58 -10.60
N TYR A 72 11.57 21.51 -11.49
CA TYR A 72 11.40 22.92 -11.13
C TYR A 72 10.24 23.14 -10.15
N GLN A 73 9.13 22.42 -10.31
CA GLN A 73 7.96 22.52 -9.42
C GLN A 73 8.17 21.85 -8.06
N THR A 74 9.00 20.81 -7.99
CA THR A 74 9.47 20.14 -6.75
C THR A 74 10.41 21.03 -5.99
N TRP A 75 11.32 21.74 -6.68
CA TRP A 75 12.13 22.78 -6.05
C TRP A 75 11.26 23.91 -5.47
N LYS A 76 10.05 24.12 -6.01
CA LYS A 76 9.04 25.02 -5.45
C LYS A 76 8.10 24.36 -4.44
N SER A 77 8.33 23.10 -4.09
CA SER A 77 7.53 22.26 -3.19
C SER A 77 6.06 22.14 -3.60
N THR A 78 5.72 22.24 -4.89
CA THR A 78 4.33 22.17 -5.39
C THR A 78 3.98 20.89 -6.14
N CYS A 79 4.95 20.01 -6.35
CA CYS A 79 4.79 18.80 -7.15
C CYS A 79 4.58 17.57 -6.26
N GLY A 80 3.71 16.67 -6.68
CA GLY A 80 3.59 15.34 -6.07
C GLY A 80 4.69 14.41 -6.53
N TRP A 81 4.92 13.34 -5.76
CA TRP A 81 5.87 12.31 -6.15
C TRP A 81 5.30 11.41 -7.24
N GLU A 82 3.97 11.31 -7.33
CA GLU A 82 3.28 10.40 -8.24
C GLU A 82 3.54 10.78 -9.70
N GLU A 83 3.43 12.07 -10.04
CA GLU A 83 3.64 12.56 -11.40
C GLU A 83 5.11 12.42 -11.84
N ILE A 84 6.05 12.65 -10.92
CA ILE A 84 7.49 12.51 -11.16
C ILE A 84 7.83 11.05 -11.41
N TYR A 85 7.35 10.15 -10.54
CA TYR A 85 7.63 8.72 -10.64
C TYR A 85 7.12 8.16 -11.97
N VAL A 86 5.86 8.42 -12.32
CA VAL A 86 5.25 7.93 -13.56
C VAL A 86 5.97 8.49 -14.79
N CYS A 87 6.30 9.79 -14.79
CA CYS A 87 7.00 10.40 -15.93
C CYS A 87 8.45 9.91 -16.07
N ALA A 88 9.13 9.59 -14.96
CA ALA A 88 10.47 9.00 -14.97
C ALA A 88 10.45 7.58 -15.55
N ILE A 89 9.49 6.75 -15.13
CA ILE A 89 9.33 5.40 -15.67
C ILE A 89 8.97 5.46 -17.16
N GLU A 90 8.06 6.35 -17.57
CA GLU A 90 7.70 6.53 -18.98
C GLU A 90 8.93 6.89 -19.84
N MET A 91 9.73 7.88 -19.40
CA MET A 91 10.95 8.27 -20.10
C MET A 91 11.91 7.08 -20.26
N VAL A 92 12.17 6.35 -19.17
CA VAL A 92 13.07 5.19 -19.19
C VAL A 92 12.51 4.11 -20.11
N LYS A 93 11.22 3.78 -20.01
CA LYS A 93 10.57 2.76 -20.84
C LYS A 93 10.65 3.11 -22.30
N VAL A 94 10.33 4.34 -22.71
CA VAL A 94 10.31 4.73 -24.13
C VAL A 94 11.70 4.69 -24.73
N ILE A 95 12.74 5.07 -23.97
CA ILE A 95 14.14 4.93 -24.39
C ILE A 95 14.51 3.45 -24.53
N LEU A 96 14.16 2.61 -23.56
CA LEU A 96 14.41 1.17 -23.61
C LEU A 96 13.66 0.50 -24.78
N GLU A 97 12.42 0.92 -25.06
CA GLU A 97 11.64 0.43 -26.18
C GLU A 97 12.34 0.81 -27.49
N PHE A 98 12.73 2.07 -27.69
CA PHE A 98 13.40 2.50 -28.91
C PHE A 98 14.69 1.69 -29.23
N PHE A 99 15.53 1.42 -28.23
CA PHE A 99 16.81 0.71 -28.47
C PHE A 99 16.73 -0.82 -28.32
N PHE A 100 15.78 -1.32 -27.53
CA PHE A 100 15.77 -2.70 -27.07
C PHE A 100 14.39 -3.37 -27.15
N GLU A 101 13.37 -2.78 -27.81
CA GLU A 101 12.00 -3.32 -27.92
C GLU A 101 11.96 -4.81 -28.26
N PHE A 102 12.75 -5.23 -29.26
CA PHE A 102 12.77 -6.60 -29.78
C PHE A 102 13.86 -7.49 -29.18
N LYS A 103 14.56 -7.04 -28.13
CA LYS A 103 15.55 -7.85 -27.43
C LYS A 103 14.89 -8.52 -26.23
N ASN A 104 15.31 -9.74 -25.92
CA ASN A 104 14.90 -10.40 -24.68
C ASN A 104 15.62 -9.71 -23.49
N PRO A 105 14.93 -9.38 -22.38
CA PRO A 105 13.54 -9.70 -22.03
C PRO A 105 12.50 -8.63 -22.34
N SER A 106 12.82 -7.54 -23.06
CA SER A 106 11.83 -6.52 -23.45
C SER A 106 10.70 -7.12 -24.28
N MET A 107 11.06 -7.96 -25.25
CA MET A 107 10.15 -8.87 -25.94
C MET A 107 10.50 -10.31 -25.57
N LEU A 108 9.53 -11.03 -25.01
CA LEU A 108 9.64 -12.45 -24.72
C LEU A 108 9.28 -13.24 -25.98
N TYR A 109 10.15 -14.18 -26.33
CA TYR A 109 9.97 -15.13 -27.42
C TYR A 109 9.68 -16.50 -26.80
N LEU A 110 8.41 -16.92 -26.84
CA LEU A 110 7.94 -18.10 -26.14
C LEU A 110 8.06 -19.36 -27.00
N ALA A 111 8.25 -20.53 -26.39
CA ALA A 111 8.33 -21.82 -27.08
C ALA A 111 7.09 -22.15 -27.93
N THR A 112 5.95 -21.53 -27.62
CA THR A 112 4.70 -21.62 -28.37
C THR A 112 4.72 -20.81 -29.68
N GLY A 113 5.79 -20.06 -29.96
CA GLY A 113 5.94 -19.18 -31.11
C GLY A 113 5.41 -17.75 -30.90
N HIS A 114 4.70 -17.51 -29.79
CA HIS A 114 4.18 -16.19 -29.46
C HIS A 114 5.28 -15.22 -29.01
N ARG A 115 5.02 -13.94 -29.29
CA ARG A 115 5.86 -12.80 -28.91
C ARG A 115 5.08 -11.93 -27.94
N VAL A 116 5.68 -11.59 -26.81
CA VAL A 116 5.02 -10.78 -25.75
C VAL A 116 5.88 -9.58 -25.44
N GLN A 117 5.32 -8.37 -25.57
CA GLN A 117 6.00 -7.13 -25.22
C GLN A 117 6.04 -6.95 -23.70
N TRP A 118 6.90 -7.71 -23.01
CA TRP A 118 6.99 -7.71 -21.55
C TRP A 118 7.38 -6.36 -20.95
N LEU A 119 8.22 -5.58 -21.66
CA LEU A 119 8.56 -4.22 -21.23
C LEU A 119 7.32 -3.36 -20.95
N ARG A 120 6.26 -3.53 -21.75
CA ARG A 120 4.98 -2.82 -21.61
C ARG A 120 4.23 -3.25 -20.34
N TYR A 121 4.14 -4.54 -20.08
CA TYR A 121 3.46 -5.04 -18.87
C TYR A 121 4.23 -4.70 -17.59
N ALA A 122 5.57 -4.72 -17.63
CA ALA A 122 6.43 -4.32 -16.52
C ALA A 122 6.24 -2.83 -16.20
N GLU A 123 6.19 -1.99 -17.23
CA GLU A 123 5.89 -0.57 -17.10
C GLU A 123 4.51 -0.34 -16.46
N TRP A 124 3.46 -1.02 -16.94
CA TRP A 124 2.12 -0.87 -16.37
C TRP A 124 2.08 -1.23 -14.88
N LEU A 125 2.78 -2.29 -14.46
CA LEU A 125 2.89 -2.64 -13.03
C LEU A 125 3.57 -1.56 -12.21
N LEU A 126 4.47 -0.77 -12.81
CA LEU A 126 5.15 0.33 -12.14
C LEU A 126 4.27 1.59 -12.13
N THR A 127 3.58 1.92 -13.23
CA THR A 127 2.90 3.21 -13.38
C THR A 127 1.42 3.20 -13.00
N CYS A 128 0.68 2.16 -13.37
CA CYS A 128 -0.78 2.15 -13.20
C CYS A 128 -1.22 2.22 -11.73
N PRO A 129 -0.60 1.47 -10.79
CA PRO A 129 -0.90 1.62 -9.37
C PRO A 129 -0.63 3.03 -8.85
N VAL A 130 0.46 3.68 -9.30
CA VAL A 130 0.82 5.05 -8.86
C VAL A 130 -0.17 6.09 -9.40
N ILE A 131 -0.64 5.93 -10.64
CA ILE A 131 -1.72 6.76 -11.20
C ILE A 131 -2.99 6.62 -10.36
N LEU A 132 -3.32 5.39 -9.91
CA LEU A 132 -4.50 5.14 -9.08
C LEU A 132 -4.35 5.64 -7.63
N ILE A 133 -3.13 5.68 -7.10
CA ILE A 133 -2.82 6.37 -5.83
C ILE A 133 -3.11 7.87 -5.98
N HIS A 134 -2.63 8.48 -7.05
CA HIS A 134 -2.91 9.89 -7.34
C HIS A 134 -4.42 10.13 -7.52
N LEU A 135 -5.12 9.26 -8.26
CA LEU A 135 -6.58 9.34 -8.41
C LEU A 135 -7.32 9.24 -7.07
N SER A 136 -6.84 8.39 -6.16
CA SER A 136 -7.44 8.24 -4.84
C SER A 136 -7.23 9.47 -3.95
N ASN A 137 -6.26 10.33 -4.29
CA ASN A 137 -5.96 11.58 -3.61
C ASN A 137 -5.76 12.75 -4.59
N LEU A 138 -6.77 13.01 -5.43
CA LEU A 138 -6.71 14.09 -6.44
C LEU A 138 -6.44 15.47 -5.83
N THR A 139 -6.87 15.69 -4.58
CA THR A 139 -6.65 16.97 -3.90
C THR A 139 -5.22 17.14 -3.37
N GLY A 140 -4.50 16.05 -3.10
CA GLY A 140 -3.19 16.07 -2.44
C GLY A 140 -3.23 16.53 -0.97
N LEU A 141 -4.42 16.57 -0.37
CA LEU A 141 -4.63 17.07 1.00
C LEU A 141 -4.78 15.95 2.04
N SER A 142 -5.24 14.76 1.62
CA SER A 142 -5.38 13.62 2.52
C SER A 142 -4.05 12.90 2.67
N ASN A 143 -3.73 12.48 3.89
CA ASN A 143 -2.64 11.54 4.16
C ASN A 143 -3.14 10.09 4.30
N ASP A 144 -4.45 9.90 4.43
CA ASP A 144 -5.06 8.60 4.63
C ASP A 144 -5.65 8.06 3.33
N TYR A 145 -5.33 6.80 3.05
CA TYR A 145 -5.88 6.05 1.93
C TYR A 145 -7.04 5.17 2.38
N SER A 146 -8.17 5.28 1.70
CA SER A 146 -9.37 4.49 2.01
C SER A 146 -9.26 3.03 1.56
N ARG A 147 -10.15 2.17 2.06
CA ARG A 147 -10.34 0.78 1.57
C ARG A 147 -10.58 0.73 0.05
N ARG A 148 -11.18 1.77 -0.54
CA ARG A 148 -11.39 1.88 -1.99
C ARG A 148 -10.06 1.97 -2.74
N THR A 149 -9.09 2.71 -2.20
CA THR A 149 -7.73 2.81 -2.75
C THR A 149 -7.13 1.41 -2.88
N MET A 150 -7.21 0.60 -1.83
CA MET A 150 -6.69 -0.77 -1.87
C MET A 150 -7.44 -1.63 -2.91
N GLY A 151 -8.76 -1.47 -3.00
CA GLY A 151 -9.56 -2.11 -4.05
C GLY A 151 -9.11 -1.73 -5.46
N LEU A 152 -8.83 -0.45 -5.71
CA LEU A 152 -8.28 0.05 -6.98
C LEU A 152 -6.95 -0.62 -7.32
N LEU A 153 -6.00 -0.62 -6.39
CA LEU A 153 -4.65 -1.15 -6.63
C LEU A 153 -4.67 -2.66 -6.88
N VAL A 154 -5.38 -3.41 -6.04
CA VAL A 154 -5.46 -4.87 -6.17
C VAL A 154 -6.18 -5.26 -7.47
N SER A 155 -7.25 -4.56 -7.82
CA SER A 155 -7.97 -4.86 -9.07
C SER A 155 -7.15 -4.51 -10.31
N ASP A 156 -6.44 -3.39 -10.32
CA ASP A 156 -5.58 -2.99 -11.44
C ASP A 156 -4.39 -3.94 -11.64
N ILE A 157 -3.67 -4.26 -10.55
CA ILE A 157 -2.56 -5.23 -10.60
C ILE A 157 -3.07 -6.58 -11.12
N GLY A 158 -4.24 -7.03 -10.65
CA GLY A 158 -4.86 -8.25 -11.17
C GLY A 158 -5.19 -8.17 -12.66
N THR A 159 -5.70 -7.03 -13.15
CA THR A 159 -5.92 -6.80 -14.60
C THR A 159 -4.64 -6.96 -15.40
N ILE A 160 -3.55 -6.35 -14.94
CA ILE A 160 -2.26 -6.38 -15.65
C ILE A 160 -1.66 -7.80 -15.62
N VAL A 161 -1.68 -8.46 -14.46
CA VAL A 161 -1.18 -9.84 -14.30
C VAL A 161 -1.95 -10.81 -15.20
N TRP A 162 -3.29 -10.74 -15.21
CA TRP A 162 -4.11 -11.60 -16.06
C TRP A 162 -3.98 -11.24 -17.54
N GLY A 163 -3.82 -9.96 -17.88
CA GLY A 163 -3.54 -9.51 -19.24
C GLY A 163 -2.19 -10.01 -19.77
N ALA A 164 -1.13 -9.92 -18.96
CA ALA A 164 0.19 -10.45 -19.31
C ALA A 164 0.16 -11.98 -19.44
N THR A 165 -0.52 -12.67 -18.53
CA THR A 165 -0.72 -14.13 -18.59
C THR A 165 -1.49 -14.53 -19.85
N SER A 166 -2.51 -13.76 -20.22
CA SER A 166 -3.25 -13.95 -21.47
C SER A 166 -2.35 -13.80 -22.71
N ALA A 167 -1.51 -12.77 -22.76
CA ALA A 167 -0.56 -12.57 -23.86
C ALA A 167 0.44 -13.72 -24.00
N MET A 168 0.85 -14.32 -22.87
CA MET A 168 1.74 -15.48 -22.85
C MET A 168 1.04 -16.81 -23.19
N ALA A 169 -0.27 -16.89 -22.97
CA ALA A 169 -1.07 -18.09 -23.21
C ALA A 169 -1.50 -18.25 -24.67
N THR A 170 -2.00 -19.44 -25.01
CA THR A 170 -2.49 -19.77 -26.36
C THR A 170 -3.90 -20.37 -26.30
N GLY A 171 -4.57 -20.43 -27.46
CA GLY A 171 -5.89 -21.06 -27.59
C GLY A 171 -6.94 -20.49 -26.63
N TYR A 172 -7.75 -21.37 -26.02
CA TYR A 172 -8.81 -20.96 -25.10
C TYR A 172 -8.30 -20.44 -23.76
N VAL A 173 -7.10 -20.84 -23.32
CA VAL A 173 -6.49 -20.40 -22.06
C VAL A 173 -6.21 -18.90 -22.10
N LYS A 174 -5.76 -18.39 -23.26
CA LYS A 174 -5.63 -16.95 -23.53
C LYS A 174 -6.94 -16.21 -23.27
N VAL A 175 -8.04 -16.73 -23.80
CA VAL A 175 -9.37 -16.11 -23.67
C VAL A 175 -9.83 -16.10 -22.21
N ILE A 176 -9.61 -17.19 -21.47
CA ILE A 176 -9.94 -17.26 -20.04
C ILE A 176 -9.21 -16.16 -19.26
N PHE A 177 -7.89 -16.07 -19.42
CA PHE A 177 -7.11 -15.04 -18.71
C PHE A 177 -7.45 -13.61 -19.17
N PHE A 178 -7.77 -13.43 -20.44
CA PHE A 178 -8.26 -12.14 -20.94
C PHE A 178 -9.57 -11.73 -20.25
N CYS A 179 -10.54 -12.65 -20.16
CA CYS A 179 -11.81 -12.41 -19.48
C CYS A 179 -11.63 -12.15 -17.98
N LEU A 180 -10.71 -12.86 -17.31
CA LEU A 180 -10.36 -12.57 -15.91
C LEU A 180 -9.77 -11.16 -15.77
N GLY A 181 -8.86 -10.77 -16.67
CA GLY A 181 -8.31 -9.41 -16.72
C GLY A 181 -9.39 -8.34 -16.91
N LEU A 182 -10.37 -8.60 -17.80
CA LEU A 182 -11.52 -7.71 -18.00
C LEU A 182 -12.42 -7.59 -16.77
N CYS A 183 -12.69 -8.68 -16.04
CA CYS A 183 -13.47 -8.62 -14.79
C CYS A 183 -12.78 -7.74 -13.73
N TYR A 184 -11.47 -7.92 -13.56
CA TYR A 184 -10.66 -7.07 -12.70
C TYR A 184 -10.64 -5.60 -13.20
N GLY A 185 -10.60 -5.40 -14.52
CA GLY A 185 -10.54 -4.09 -15.14
C GLY A 185 -11.86 -3.33 -14.98
N ALA A 186 -12.98 -4.03 -15.10
CA ALA A 186 -14.31 -3.49 -14.83
C ALA A 186 -14.43 -3.04 -13.36
N ASN A 187 -13.89 -3.81 -12.41
CA ASN A 187 -13.86 -3.42 -11.00
C ASN A 187 -12.99 -2.17 -10.77
N THR A 188 -11.83 -2.10 -11.43
CA THR A 188 -10.95 -0.92 -11.41
C THR A 188 -11.69 0.31 -11.93
N PHE A 189 -12.36 0.20 -13.08
CA PHE A 189 -13.11 1.30 -13.69
C PHE A 189 -14.28 1.75 -12.82
N PHE A 190 -14.98 0.82 -12.20
CA PHE A 190 -16.08 1.13 -11.29
C PHE A 190 -15.59 1.94 -10.08
N HIS A 191 -14.52 1.50 -9.41
CA HIS A 191 -13.96 2.25 -8.28
C HIS A 191 -13.34 3.59 -8.71
N ALA A 192 -12.71 3.66 -9.88
CA ALA A 192 -12.15 4.89 -10.43
C ALA A 192 -13.26 5.90 -10.73
N ALA A 193 -14.40 5.45 -11.27
CA ALA A 193 -15.55 6.30 -11.52
C ALA A 193 -16.10 6.90 -10.23
N LYS A 194 -16.21 6.10 -9.16
CA LYS A 194 -16.59 6.61 -7.83
C LYS A 194 -15.60 7.65 -7.32
N ALA A 195 -14.29 7.42 -7.49
CA ALA A 195 -13.26 8.37 -7.08
C ALA A 195 -13.34 9.70 -7.86
N TYR A 196 -13.61 9.66 -9.16
CA TYR A 196 -13.83 10.89 -9.95
C TYR A 196 -15.09 11.64 -9.54
N ILE A 197 -16.20 10.94 -9.25
CA ILE A 197 -17.44 11.58 -8.79
C ILE A 197 -17.21 12.26 -7.44
N GLU A 198 -16.60 11.57 -6.47
CA GLU A 198 -16.23 12.19 -5.19
C GLU A 198 -15.27 13.36 -5.39
N GLY A 199 -14.22 13.19 -6.20
CA GLY A 199 -13.26 14.24 -6.51
C GLY A 199 -13.95 15.48 -7.09
N TYR A 200 -14.88 15.30 -8.02
CA TYR A 200 -15.64 16.38 -8.65
C TYR A 200 -16.45 17.19 -7.62
N HIS A 201 -17.07 16.52 -6.65
CA HIS A 201 -17.84 17.17 -5.60
C HIS A 201 -16.98 17.68 -4.43
N THR A 202 -15.76 17.18 -4.25
CA THR A 202 -14.81 17.63 -3.22
C THR A 202 -14.16 18.95 -3.61
N VAL A 203 -13.78 19.11 -4.88
CA VAL A 203 -13.03 20.29 -5.34
C VAL A 203 -13.91 21.55 -5.45
N PRO A 204 -13.30 22.75 -5.40
CA PRO A 204 -14.03 24.01 -5.56
C PRO A 204 -14.83 24.05 -6.87
N LYS A 205 -15.94 24.78 -6.85
CA LYS A 205 -16.71 25.06 -8.09
C LYS A 205 -15.84 25.84 -9.08
N GLY A 206 -16.18 25.79 -10.36
CA GLY A 206 -15.44 26.47 -11.42
C GLY A 206 -14.36 25.58 -12.06
N ARG A 207 -13.14 26.10 -12.18
CA ARG A 207 -12.09 25.50 -13.02
C ARG A 207 -11.62 24.14 -12.50
N CYS A 208 -11.53 23.94 -11.19
CA CYS A 208 -11.11 22.65 -10.61
C CYS A 208 -12.01 21.49 -11.07
N ARG A 209 -13.33 21.71 -11.09
CA ARG A 209 -14.30 20.70 -11.58
C ARG A 209 -14.12 20.38 -13.06
N GLN A 210 -13.84 21.38 -13.90
CA GLN A 210 -13.56 21.17 -15.32
C GLN A 210 -12.30 20.31 -15.52
N VAL A 211 -11.25 20.57 -14.73
CA VAL A 211 -10.01 19.78 -14.77
C VAL A 211 -10.27 18.34 -14.33
N VAL A 212 -11.01 18.12 -13.24
CA VAL A 212 -11.41 16.77 -12.80
C VAL A 212 -12.19 16.03 -13.89
N THR A 213 -13.15 16.69 -14.55
CA THR A 213 -13.87 16.10 -15.68
C THR A 213 -12.94 15.78 -16.86
N GLY A 214 -12.01 16.66 -17.20
CA GLY A 214 -11.00 16.42 -18.23
C GLY A 214 -10.09 15.23 -17.91
N MET A 215 -9.65 15.12 -16.65
CA MET A 215 -8.88 13.96 -16.16
C MET A 215 -9.68 12.66 -16.27
N ALA A 216 -10.97 12.67 -15.92
CA ALA A 216 -11.84 11.51 -16.07
C ALA A 216 -11.96 11.06 -17.53
N TRP A 217 -12.17 12.00 -18.46
CA TRP A 217 -12.21 11.71 -19.89
C TRP A 217 -10.90 11.12 -20.39
N LEU A 218 -9.77 11.74 -20.07
CA LEU A 218 -8.46 11.21 -20.44
C LEU A 218 -8.26 9.80 -19.90
N PHE A 219 -8.59 9.57 -18.63
CA PHE A 219 -8.46 8.27 -17.97
C PHE A 219 -9.30 7.21 -18.67
N PHE A 220 -10.63 7.37 -18.76
CA PHE A 220 -11.49 6.30 -19.30
C PHE A 220 -11.30 6.07 -20.80
N VAL A 221 -10.97 7.11 -21.57
CA VAL A 221 -10.69 6.95 -23.00
C VAL A 221 -9.36 6.22 -23.20
N SER A 222 -8.27 6.69 -22.58
CA SER A 222 -6.96 6.05 -22.75
C SER A 222 -6.92 4.64 -22.15
N TRP A 223 -7.45 4.47 -20.92
CA TRP A 223 -7.45 3.16 -20.26
C TRP A 223 -8.39 2.16 -20.96
N GLY A 224 -9.52 2.62 -21.47
CA GLY A 224 -10.46 1.79 -22.24
C GLY A 224 -9.87 1.29 -23.57
N MET A 225 -8.85 1.98 -24.10
CA MET A 225 -8.19 1.57 -25.33
C MET A 225 -7.17 0.44 -25.14
N PHE A 226 -6.57 0.25 -23.95
CA PHE A 226 -5.63 -0.87 -23.73
C PHE A 226 -6.23 -2.26 -24.05
N PRO A 227 -7.41 -2.66 -23.54
CA PRO A 227 -8.01 -3.93 -23.91
C PRO A 227 -8.42 -4.00 -25.39
N ILE A 228 -8.76 -2.87 -26.02
CA ILE A 228 -9.06 -2.81 -27.46
C ILE A 228 -7.80 -3.06 -28.28
N LEU A 229 -6.68 -2.41 -27.93
CA LEU A 229 -5.40 -2.62 -28.58
C LEU A 229 -4.85 -4.02 -28.33
N PHE A 230 -5.11 -4.63 -27.18
CA PHE A 230 -4.81 -6.04 -26.94
C PHE A 230 -5.55 -6.95 -27.92
N ILE A 231 -6.87 -6.75 -28.07
CA ILE A 231 -7.71 -7.52 -29.00
C ILE A 231 -7.22 -7.35 -30.45
N LEU A 232 -6.90 -6.13 -30.85
CA LEU A 232 -6.46 -5.83 -32.21
C LEU A 232 -4.99 -6.20 -32.46
N GLY A 233 -4.17 -6.24 -31.42
CA GLY A 233 -2.72 -6.45 -31.49
C GLY A 233 -2.30 -7.90 -31.79
N PRO A 234 -0.99 -8.13 -31.94
CA PRO A 234 -0.41 -9.47 -32.10
C PRO A 234 -0.77 -10.44 -30.96
N GLU A 235 -1.07 -9.91 -29.78
CA GLU A 235 -1.48 -10.67 -28.61
C GLU A 235 -2.91 -11.24 -28.78
N GLY A 236 -3.78 -10.55 -29.52
CA GLY A 236 -5.16 -10.94 -29.82
C GLY A 236 -5.34 -11.52 -31.22
N PHE A 237 -6.02 -10.78 -32.09
CA PHE A 237 -6.38 -11.19 -33.46
C PHE A 237 -5.36 -10.79 -34.53
N GLY A 238 -4.31 -10.04 -34.19
CA GLY A 238 -3.23 -9.68 -35.13
C GLY A 238 -3.65 -8.73 -36.25
N VAL A 239 -4.71 -7.93 -36.05
CA VAL A 239 -5.14 -6.89 -37.00
C VAL A 239 -4.08 -5.78 -37.10
N LEU A 240 -3.45 -5.45 -35.97
CA LEU A 240 -2.31 -4.56 -35.89
C LEU A 240 -1.02 -5.39 -35.88
N SER A 241 -0.06 -4.96 -36.70
CA SER A 241 1.33 -5.42 -36.58
C SER A 241 1.94 -4.99 -35.23
N VAL A 242 3.12 -5.53 -34.88
CA VAL A 242 3.82 -5.15 -33.65
C VAL A 242 4.08 -3.64 -33.63
N TYR A 243 4.61 -3.07 -34.71
CA TYR A 243 4.80 -1.61 -34.82
C TYR A 243 3.47 -0.83 -34.76
N GLY A 244 2.40 -1.36 -35.34
CA GLY A 244 1.06 -0.75 -35.24
C GLY A 244 0.53 -0.73 -33.81
N SER A 245 0.78 -1.80 -33.05
CA SER A 245 0.47 -1.88 -31.63
C SER A 245 1.31 -0.88 -30.82
N THR A 246 2.61 -0.75 -31.11
CA THR A 246 3.51 0.21 -30.46
C THR A 246 3.09 1.66 -30.71
N VAL A 247 2.67 2.01 -31.93
CA VAL A 247 2.06 3.32 -32.26
C VAL A 247 0.83 3.59 -31.40
N GLY A 248 -0.12 2.64 -31.34
CA GLY A 248 -1.35 2.79 -30.57
C GLY A 248 -1.09 2.98 -29.07
N HIS A 249 -0.21 2.14 -28.52
CA HIS A 249 0.16 2.19 -27.11
C HIS A 249 0.89 3.49 -26.74
N THR A 250 1.84 3.94 -27.55
CA THR A 250 2.56 5.20 -27.30
C THR A 250 1.61 6.40 -27.22
N ILE A 251 0.57 6.46 -28.06
CA ILE A 251 -0.43 7.54 -28.03
C ILE A 251 -1.22 7.51 -26.72
N ILE A 252 -1.72 6.34 -26.31
CA ILE A 252 -2.53 6.24 -25.10
C ILE A 252 -1.70 6.31 -23.82
N ASP A 253 -0.42 5.96 -23.86
CA ASP A 253 0.55 6.18 -22.78
C ASP A 253 0.76 7.69 -22.56
N LEU A 254 0.99 8.46 -23.62
CA LEU A 254 1.07 9.93 -23.53
C LEU A 254 -0.20 10.55 -22.93
N MET A 255 -1.38 10.04 -23.28
CA MET A 255 -2.65 10.52 -22.72
C MET A 255 -2.82 10.15 -21.24
N SER A 256 -2.57 8.88 -20.90
CA SER A 256 -2.85 8.32 -19.56
C SER A 256 -1.80 8.68 -18.52
N LYS A 257 -0.57 9.01 -18.94
CA LYS A 257 0.54 9.31 -18.04
C LYS A 257 0.88 10.79 -18.07
N ASN A 258 1.39 11.28 -19.20
CA ASN A 258 1.91 12.64 -19.31
C ASN A 258 0.80 13.69 -19.23
N CYS A 259 -0.22 13.59 -20.09
CA CYS A 259 -1.32 14.56 -20.12
C CYS A 259 -2.16 14.49 -18.83
N TRP A 260 -2.50 13.28 -18.38
CA TRP A 260 -3.26 13.08 -17.15
C TRP A 260 -2.49 13.57 -15.91
N GLY A 261 -1.20 13.24 -15.79
CA GLY A 261 -0.33 13.71 -14.70
C GLY A 261 -0.16 15.23 -14.70
N LEU A 262 -0.05 15.86 -15.87
CA LEU A 262 0.00 17.32 -15.98
C LEU A 262 -1.28 17.98 -15.48
N LEU A 263 -2.45 17.42 -15.82
CA LEU A 263 -3.73 17.91 -15.29
C LEU A 263 -3.87 17.68 -13.78
N GLY A 264 -3.39 16.54 -13.26
CA GLY A 264 -3.39 16.27 -11.82
C GLY A 264 -2.54 17.25 -11.03
N HIS A 265 -1.31 17.51 -11.50
CA HIS A 265 -0.44 18.55 -10.95
C HIS A 265 -1.12 19.93 -11.00
N TYR A 266 -1.72 20.27 -12.14
CA TYR A 266 -2.42 21.55 -12.31
C TYR A 266 -3.61 21.70 -11.35
N LEU A 267 -4.39 20.63 -11.16
CA LEU A 267 -5.51 20.60 -10.20
C LEU A 267 -5.02 20.83 -8.78
N ARG A 268 -3.93 20.17 -8.35
CA ARG A 268 -3.34 20.34 -7.02
C ARG A 268 -2.92 21.79 -6.79
N VAL A 269 -2.28 22.43 -7.77
CA VAL A 269 -1.92 23.86 -7.69
C VAL A 269 -3.18 24.70 -7.47
N LEU A 270 -4.23 24.56 -8.29
CA LEU A 270 -5.47 25.34 -8.16
C LEU A 270 -6.13 25.17 -6.77
N ILE A 271 -6.09 23.97 -6.21
CA ILE A 271 -6.64 23.70 -4.87
C ILE A 271 -5.82 24.40 -3.79
N HIS A 272 -4.49 24.38 -3.88
CA HIS A 272 -3.63 25.10 -2.94
C HIS A 272 -3.86 26.60 -3.02
N GLU A 273 -3.97 27.16 -4.23
CA GLU A 273 -4.28 28.57 -4.43
C GLU A 273 -5.63 28.95 -3.80
N HIS A 274 -6.66 28.13 -4.02
CA HIS A 274 -7.98 28.32 -3.43
C HIS A 274 -7.91 28.35 -1.89
N ILE A 275 -7.22 27.39 -1.27
CA ILE A 275 -7.13 27.31 0.20
C ILE A 275 -6.36 28.51 0.79
N LEU A 276 -5.33 29.00 0.09
CA LEU A 276 -4.59 30.17 0.54
C LEU A 276 -5.44 31.44 0.50
N ILE A 277 -6.22 31.64 -0.57
CA ILE A 277 -7.05 32.83 -0.76
C ILE A 277 -8.31 32.79 0.12
N HIS A 278 -9.03 31.68 0.12
CA HIS A 278 -10.35 31.57 0.76
C HIS A 278 -10.32 30.92 2.15
N GLY A 279 -9.29 30.12 2.46
CA GLY A 279 -9.24 29.25 3.62
C GLY A 279 -9.67 27.81 3.30
N ASP A 280 -9.51 26.89 4.27
CA ASP A 280 -10.01 25.51 4.17
C ASP A 280 -11.46 25.43 4.70
N ILE A 281 -12.39 25.95 3.91
CA ILE A 281 -13.82 25.97 4.25
C ILE A 281 -14.49 24.78 3.56
N ARG A 282 -15.17 23.94 4.35
CA ARG A 282 -15.79 22.70 3.88
C ARG A 282 -17.29 22.69 4.13
N LYS A 283 -18.03 22.17 3.16
CA LYS A 283 -19.46 21.89 3.27
C LYS A 283 -19.74 20.41 3.01
N THR A 284 -20.36 19.75 3.97
CA THR A 284 -20.74 18.33 3.82
C THR A 284 -21.90 18.19 2.84
N THR A 285 -21.68 17.43 1.78
CA THR A 285 -22.68 17.11 0.75
C THR A 285 -22.92 15.61 0.74
N LYS A 286 -24.18 15.19 0.92
CA LYS A 286 -24.59 13.79 0.79
C LYS A 286 -24.77 13.43 -0.68
N LEU A 287 -24.12 12.36 -1.12
CA LEU A 287 -24.20 11.86 -2.49
C LEU A 287 -24.52 10.37 -2.45
N ASN A 288 -25.43 9.92 -3.32
CA ASN A 288 -25.63 8.50 -3.55
C ASN A 288 -24.77 8.06 -4.74
N ILE A 289 -23.69 7.31 -4.49
CA ILE A 289 -22.72 6.90 -5.51
C ILE A 289 -22.73 5.37 -5.60
N GLY A 290 -23.41 4.85 -6.62
CA GLY A 290 -23.50 3.41 -6.87
C GLY A 290 -24.19 2.66 -5.73
N GLY A 291 -25.32 3.18 -5.27
CA GLY A 291 -26.20 2.54 -4.28
C GLY A 291 -25.82 2.78 -2.81
N THR A 292 -24.70 3.46 -2.56
CA THR A 292 -24.23 3.79 -1.21
C THR A 292 -24.28 5.31 -1.01
N GLU A 293 -24.88 5.76 0.09
CA GLU A 293 -24.78 7.16 0.53
C GLU A 293 -23.38 7.43 1.09
N ILE A 294 -22.74 8.46 0.56
CA ILE A 294 -21.41 8.91 0.97
C ILE A 294 -21.48 10.41 1.25
N GLU A 295 -20.89 10.83 2.35
CA GLU A 295 -20.72 12.23 2.70
C GLU A 295 -19.38 12.74 2.18
N VAL A 296 -19.42 13.82 1.41
CA VAL A 296 -18.23 14.44 0.79
C VAL A 296 -18.05 15.86 1.31
N GLU A 297 -16.83 16.21 1.71
CA GLU A 297 -16.48 17.56 2.16
C GLU A 297 -16.07 18.46 0.97
N THR A 298 -17.04 19.21 0.45
CA THR A 298 -16.85 20.15 -0.66
C THR A 298 -16.10 21.40 -0.20
N LEU A 299 -15.05 21.80 -0.93
CA LEU A 299 -14.41 23.11 -0.78
C LEU A 299 -15.32 24.25 -1.26
N VAL A 300 -15.50 25.26 -0.42
CA VAL A 300 -16.30 26.46 -0.72
C VAL A 300 -15.49 27.73 -0.45
N GLU A 301 -15.92 28.84 -1.07
CA GLU A 301 -15.19 30.12 -1.03
C GLU A 301 -15.58 30.99 0.17
N ASP A 302 -16.82 30.86 0.66
CA ASP A 302 -17.38 31.72 1.71
C ASP A 302 -17.96 30.89 2.88
N GLU A 303 -17.67 31.34 4.10
CA GLU A 303 -18.19 30.79 5.35
C GLU A 303 -19.69 31.10 5.51
N ALA A 304 -20.19 32.13 4.83
CA ALA A 304 -21.61 32.47 4.84
C ALA A 304 -22.50 31.42 4.14
N GLU A 305 -21.92 30.49 3.37
CA GLU A 305 -22.68 29.40 2.78
C GLU A 305 -23.30 28.49 3.86
N ALA A 306 -24.60 28.25 3.79
CA ALA A 306 -25.28 27.40 4.76
C ALA A 306 -24.65 26.00 4.85
N GLY A 307 -24.22 25.64 6.07
CA GLY A 307 -23.55 24.37 6.37
C GLY A 307 -22.04 24.36 6.09
N ALA A 308 -21.44 25.50 5.77
CA ALA A 308 -19.99 25.64 5.66
C ALA A 308 -19.32 25.69 7.03
N VAL A 309 -18.20 24.99 7.17
CA VAL A 309 -17.38 24.93 8.38
C VAL A 309 -15.95 25.24 8.00
N ASN A 310 -15.35 26.26 8.63
CA ASN A 310 -13.93 26.54 8.50
C ASN A 310 -13.13 25.52 9.32
N LYS A 311 -12.32 24.69 8.65
CA LYS A 311 -11.49 23.66 9.27
C LYS A 311 -10.14 24.20 9.77
N GLY A 312 -9.87 25.49 9.56
CA GLY A 312 -8.58 26.11 9.80
C GLY A 312 -7.52 25.66 8.77
N THR A 313 -6.46 26.46 8.65
CA THR A 313 -5.32 26.14 7.79
C THR A 313 -4.07 25.72 8.58
N GLY A 314 -4.16 25.65 9.91
CA GLY A 314 -3.05 25.31 10.81
C GLY A 314 -2.40 23.96 10.49
N LYS A 315 -3.21 22.94 10.14
CA LYS A 315 -2.70 21.62 9.69
C LYS A 315 -1.82 21.68 8.44
N TYR A 316 -1.91 22.75 7.64
CA TYR A 316 -1.08 22.96 6.46
C TYR A 316 0.11 23.90 6.71
N ALA A 317 0.20 24.53 7.90
CA ALA A 317 1.25 25.49 8.22
C ALA A 317 2.65 24.88 8.19
N SER A 318 2.78 23.58 8.47
CA SER A 318 4.04 22.85 8.38
C SER A 318 4.35 22.32 6.97
N ARG A 319 3.41 22.42 6.01
CA ARG A 319 3.65 21.96 4.64
C ARG A 319 4.40 23.03 3.86
N GLU A 320 5.63 22.73 3.47
CA GLU A 320 6.49 23.62 2.69
C GLU A 320 5.81 24.13 1.42
N SER A 321 4.99 23.30 0.77
CA SER A 321 4.18 23.66 -0.41
C SER A 321 3.31 24.89 -0.19
N PHE A 322 2.64 24.97 0.97
CA PHE A 322 1.76 26.07 1.33
C PHE A 322 2.55 27.32 1.72
N LEU A 323 3.68 27.16 2.42
CA LEU A 323 4.55 28.27 2.81
C LEU A 323 5.13 28.98 1.57
N VAL A 324 5.74 28.21 0.66
CA VAL A 324 6.35 28.74 -0.56
C VAL A 324 5.32 29.40 -1.48
N MET A 325 4.12 28.80 -1.60
CA MET A 325 3.07 29.37 -2.45
C MET A 325 2.45 30.63 -1.82
N ARG A 326 2.25 30.66 -0.50
CA ARG A 326 1.80 31.85 0.24
C ARG A 326 2.75 33.01 0.01
N ASP A 327 4.05 32.80 0.19
CA ASP A 327 5.04 33.88 0.12
C ASP A 327 5.08 34.48 -1.29
N LYS A 328 4.99 33.64 -2.33
CA LYS A 328 4.87 34.09 -3.73
C LYS A 328 3.58 34.84 -4.03
N MET A 329 2.46 34.45 -3.42
CA MET A 329 1.20 35.18 -3.56
C MET A 329 1.30 36.56 -2.92
N LYS A 330 1.89 36.65 -1.72
CA LYS A 330 2.16 37.92 -1.04
C LYS A 330 3.09 38.82 -1.87
N GLU A 331 4.14 38.27 -2.47
CA GLU A 331 5.03 39.00 -3.39
C GLU A 331 4.29 39.57 -4.61
N LYS A 332 3.24 38.87 -5.09
CA LYS A 332 2.36 39.34 -6.17
C LYS A 332 1.29 40.33 -5.71
N GLY A 333 1.25 40.69 -4.42
CA GLY A 333 0.23 41.56 -3.85
C GLY A 333 -1.14 40.90 -3.72
N ILE A 334 -1.21 39.57 -3.76
CA ILE A 334 -2.46 38.82 -3.50
C ILE A 334 -2.59 38.67 -1.99
N ASP A 335 -3.71 39.14 -1.44
CA ASP A 335 -4.00 38.97 -0.01
C ASP A 335 -4.30 37.49 0.29
N VAL A 336 -3.61 36.95 1.29
CA VAL A 336 -3.68 35.53 1.64
C VAL A 336 -4.34 35.41 3.00
N ARG A 337 -5.55 34.86 3.03
CA ARG A 337 -6.38 34.75 4.24
C ARG A 337 -5.89 33.69 5.22
N ALA A 338 -5.10 32.73 4.73
CA ALA A 338 -4.56 31.67 5.56
C ALA A 338 -3.60 32.26 6.62
N SER A 339 -4.10 32.43 7.84
CA SER A 339 -3.25 32.51 9.03
C SER A 339 -2.62 31.13 9.24
N LEU A 340 -1.62 30.81 8.42
CA LEU A 340 -0.68 29.72 8.71
C LEU A 340 0.17 30.04 9.96
N ASP A 341 -0.05 31.21 10.57
CA ASP A 341 0.44 31.51 11.91
C ASP A 341 -0.35 30.66 12.92
N ASN A 342 0.31 29.63 13.44
CA ASN A 342 -0.12 28.82 14.58
C ASN A 342 -0.36 29.65 15.86
N SER A 343 -0.30 30.98 15.81
CA SER A 343 -0.38 31.87 16.98
C SER A 343 -1.67 31.66 17.79
N LYS A 344 -2.81 31.43 17.12
CA LYS A 344 -4.09 31.21 17.82
C LYS A 344 -4.24 29.84 18.45
N GLU A 345 -3.75 28.77 17.80
CA GLU A 345 -3.73 27.43 18.39
C GLU A 345 -2.73 27.36 19.55
N VAL A 346 -1.55 27.98 19.39
CA VAL A 346 -0.56 28.10 20.47
C VAL A 346 -1.09 28.95 21.62
N GLU A 347 -1.80 30.05 21.36
CA GLU A 347 -2.46 30.84 22.41
C GLU A 347 -3.58 30.05 23.12
N GLN A 348 -4.39 29.28 22.38
CA GLN A 348 -5.43 28.43 22.98
C GLN A 348 -4.85 27.28 23.80
N GLU A 349 -3.80 26.63 23.31
CA GLU A 349 -3.12 25.56 24.03
C GLU A 349 -2.39 26.10 25.26
N GLN A 350 -1.74 27.26 25.16
CA GLN A 350 -1.14 27.95 26.30
C GLN A 350 -2.19 28.42 27.32
N ALA A 351 -3.35 28.90 26.87
CA ALA A 351 -4.46 29.26 27.74
C ALA A 351 -5.08 28.03 28.42
N ALA A 352 -5.22 26.91 27.72
CA ALA A 352 -5.68 25.64 28.27
C ALA A 352 -4.69 25.05 29.28
N ARG A 353 -3.38 25.15 29.01
CA ARG A 353 -2.31 24.78 29.94
C ARG A 353 -2.33 25.67 31.19
N ALA A 354 -2.50 26.97 31.02
CA ALA A 354 -2.62 27.92 32.13
C ALA A 354 -3.87 27.63 32.99
N ALA A 355 -5.00 27.29 32.36
CA ALA A 355 -6.23 26.91 33.06
C ALA A 355 -6.08 25.60 33.84
N MET A 356 -5.42 24.58 33.27
CA MET A 356 -5.12 23.33 33.99
C MET A 356 -4.17 23.56 35.18
N MET A 357 -3.16 24.43 35.03
CA MET A 357 -2.26 24.76 36.13
C MET A 357 -2.98 25.50 37.28
N MET A 358 -4.00 26.32 36.99
CA MET A 358 -4.79 26.98 38.03
C MET A 358 -5.79 26.04 38.73
N MET A 359 -6.29 25.01 38.05
CA MET A 359 -7.21 24.04 38.66
C MET A 359 -6.52 23.04 39.60
N ASN A 360 -5.21 22.83 39.47
CA ASN A 360 -4.45 21.90 40.33
C ASN A 360 -3.87 22.56 41.60
N GLY A 361 -4.13 23.86 41.83
CA GLY A 361 -3.61 24.62 42.98
C GLY A 361 -4.48 24.61 44.24
N ASN A 362 -5.69 24.04 44.19
CA ASN A 362 -6.64 24.06 45.30
C ASN A 362 -7.05 22.64 45.71
N GLY A 363 -6.16 21.94 46.42
CA GLY A 363 -6.48 20.59 46.92
C GLY A 363 -5.54 20.10 48.01
N MET A 364 -6.06 20.12 49.24
CA MET A 364 -5.58 19.42 50.45
C MET A 364 -4.57 20.14 51.36
N GLY A 365 -5.13 20.68 52.46
CA GLY A 365 -4.40 21.05 53.67
C GLY A 365 -5.31 20.96 54.90
N MET A 366 -5.74 19.75 55.25
CA MET A 366 -6.36 19.43 56.55
C MET A 366 -5.26 19.34 57.62
N GLY A 367 -5.49 20.02 58.74
CA GLY A 367 -4.51 20.23 59.79
C GLY A 367 -4.30 19.07 60.77
N MET A 368 -3.22 19.19 61.52
CA MET A 368 -3.05 18.66 62.88
C MET A 368 -2.00 19.54 63.57
N GLY A 369 -2.35 20.04 64.76
CA GLY A 369 -1.49 20.93 65.53
C GLY A 369 -0.45 20.17 66.35
N MET A 370 0.61 20.87 66.72
CA MET A 370 1.20 20.76 68.06
C MET A 370 2.08 21.98 68.36
N ASN A 371 1.91 22.45 69.60
CA ASN A 371 2.66 23.52 70.26
C ASN A 371 4.16 23.20 70.37
N GLY A 372 4.98 24.25 70.43
CA GLY A 372 6.10 24.27 71.37
C GLY A 372 7.39 24.95 70.91
N MET A 373 7.71 26.04 71.61
CA MET A 373 9.06 26.57 71.90
C MET A 373 9.77 27.46 70.88
N ASN A 374 9.64 28.77 71.13
CA ASN A 374 10.71 29.73 71.48
C ASN A 374 12.12 29.52 70.91
N GLY A 375 12.62 30.55 70.21
CA GLY A 375 14.06 30.71 70.03
C GLY A 375 14.53 31.75 69.01
N MET A 376 14.27 33.04 69.29
CA MET A 376 15.26 34.14 69.23
C MET A 376 16.06 34.45 67.93
N GLY A 377 15.90 35.70 67.45
CA GLY A 377 16.88 36.48 66.67
C GLY A 377 16.82 36.26 65.15
N GLY A 378 16.47 37.21 64.28
CA GLY A 378 16.73 38.65 64.30
C GLY A 378 17.76 38.98 63.23
N MET A 379 17.34 39.38 62.03
CA MET A 379 17.87 40.55 61.29
C MET A 379 17.34 40.64 59.86
N ASN A 380 16.97 41.86 59.52
CA ASN A 380 16.61 42.46 58.25
C ASN A 380 17.45 42.03 57.03
N GLY A 381 16.74 41.89 55.90
CA GLY A 381 16.96 42.76 54.74
C GLY A 381 17.83 42.22 53.62
N MET A 382 17.20 41.79 52.53
CA MET A 382 17.41 42.39 51.20
C MET A 382 16.46 41.76 50.18
N ALA A 383 15.67 42.63 49.55
CA ALA A 383 14.91 42.34 48.36
C ALA A 383 15.88 42.16 47.17
N GLY A 384 15.75 41.05 46.45
CA GLY A 384 16.42 40.79 45.18
C GLY A 384 15.57 39.81 44.38
N GLY A 385 15.03 40.29 43.25
CA GLY A 385 14.09 39.56 42.42
C GLY A 385 14.64 38.23 41.90
N ALA A 386 13.88 37.16 42.12
CA ALA A 386 14.13 35.85 41.53
C ALA A 386 13.63 35.85 40.08
N LYS A 387 14.55 35.64 39.13
CA LYS A 387 14.24 35.28 37.75
C LYS A 387 13.59 33.88 37.71
N PRO A 388 12.53 33.65 36.92
CA PRO A 388 12.14 32.30 36.54
C PRO A 388 13.04 31.85 35.38
N GLY A 389 13.73 30.72 35.52
CA GLY A 389 14.44 30.13 34.39
C GLY A 389 15.75 29.44 34.75
N LEU A 390 15.64 28.20 35.23
CA LEU A 390 16.64 27.17 34.97
C LEU A 390 15.88 25.85 34.90
N GLU A 391 15.43 25.49 33.69
CA GLU A 391 15.01 24.11 33.40
C GLU A 391 16.21 23.20 33.65
N LEU A 392 16.18 22.47 34.77
CA LEU A 392 17.09 21.36 35.03
C LEU A 392 16.81 20.28 33.99
N THR A 393 17.56 20.29 32.90
CA THR A 393 17.55 19.20 31.92
C THR A 393 17.99 17.93 32.66
N PRO A 394 17.18 16.84 32.64
CA PRO A 394 17.53 15.62 33.34
C PRO A 394 18.84 15.06 32.77
N GLN A 395 19.84 14.85 33.63
CA GLN A 395 21.11 14.23 33.24
C GLN A 395 20.87 12.75 32.90
N LEU A 396 20.93 12.43 31.61
CA LEU A 396 20.85 11.05 31.11
C LEU A 396 22.15 10.30 31.43
N GLN A 397 22.05 8.99 31.68
CA GLN A 397 23.20 8.09 31.80
C GLN A 397 23.28 7.19 30.56
N PRO A 398 24.47 6.69 30.16
CA PRO A 398 24.57 5.67 29.13
C PRO A 398 23.73 4.44 29.48
N GLY A 399 23.09 3.84 28.49
CA GLY A 399 22.13 2.76 28.71
C GLY A 399 21.91 1.86 27.51
N ARG A 400 21.00 0.90 27.67
CA ARG A 400 20.64 -0.08 26.64
C ARG A 400 19.12 -0.13 26.47
N VAL A 401 18.68 -0.12 25.22
CA VAL A 401 17.27 -0.28 24.83
C VAL A 401 17.16 -1.47 23.87
N ILE A 402 16.24 -2.38 24.14
CA ILE A 402 15.87 -3.43 23.18
C ILE A 402 14.69 -2.91 22.35
N LEU A 403 14.85 -2.89 21.03
CA LEU A 403 13.83 -2.42 20.09
C LEU A 403 13.12 -3.62 19.47
N ALA A 404 11.90 -3.91 19.94
CA ALA A 404 11.08 -4.99 19.40
C ALA A 404 10.24 -4.47 18.22
N VAL A 405 10.61 -4.91 17.01
CA VAL A 405 10.00 -4.46 15.75
C VAL A 405 9.51 -5.66 14.91
N PRO A 406 8.44 -5.50 14.12
CA PRO A 406 8.02 -6.51 13.16
C PRO A 406 8.93 -6.55 11.93
N ASP A 407 9.59 -5.43 11.62
CA ASP A 407 10.43 -5.24 10.43
C ASP A 407 11.76 -4.56 10.80
N ILE A 408 12.85 -5.06 10.22
CA ILE A 408 14.22 -4.54 10.37
C ILE A 408 14.34 -3.11 9.81
N SER A 409 13.50 -2.73 8.85
CA SER A 409 13.52 -1.39 8.24
C SER A 409 13.33 -0.25 9.25
N MET A 410 12.67 -0.52 10.38
CA MET A 410 12.46 0.46 11.47
C MET A 410 13.72 0.69 12.32
N VAL A 411 14.70 -0.21 12.28
CA VAL A 411 15.87 -0.17 13.17
C VAL A 411 16.75 1.04 12.85
N ASP A 412 17.00 1.31 11.58
CA ASP A 412 17.91 2.40 11.18
C ASP A 412 17.33 3.78 11.54
N PHE A 413 16.01 3.93 11.42
CA PHE A 413 15.32 5.11 11.92
C PHE A 413 15.60 5.35 13.41
N PHE A 414 15.36 4.35 14.27
CA PHE A 414 15.60 4.51 15.70
C PHE A 414 17.09 4.65 16.05
N ARG A 415 18.00 4.03 15.31
CA ARG A 415 19.44 4.26 15.49
C ARG A 415 19.80 5.72 15.30
N GLU A 416 19.29 6.35 14.25
CA GLU A 416 19.49 7.77 13.99
C GLU A 416 18.88 8.63 15.12
N GLN A 417 17.66 8.31 15.57
CA GLN A 417 17.01 9.06 16.65
C GLN A 417 17.76 8.95 17.99
N PHE A 418 18.23 7.75 18.36
CA PHE A 418 18.99 7.56 19.60
C PHE A 418 20.42 8.10 19.52
N ALA A 419 21.01 8.20 18.33
CA ALA A 419 22.32 8.81 18.12
C ALA A 419 22.33 10.33 18.38
N GLN A 420 21.17 10.98 18.40
CA GLN A 420 21.03 12.40 18.70
C GLN A 420 21.04 12.71 20.21
N LEU A 421 21.00 11.68 21.07
CA LEU A 421 21.03 11.87 22.53
C LEU A 421 22.43 12.32 22.98
N SER A 422 22.48 13.10 24.06
CA SER A 422 23.73 13.60 24.65
C SER A 422 24.61 12.50 25.27
N VAL A 423 24.07 11.29 25.42
CA VAL A 423 24.77 10.10 25.93
C VAL A 423 24.58 8.93 24.98
N THR A 424 25.60 8.07 24.91
CA THR A 424 25.57 6.89 24.06
C THR A 424 24.56 5.87 24.57
N TYR A 425 23.65 5.46 23.69
CA TYR A 425 22.68 4.40 23.93
C TYR A 425 22.94 3.21 23.01
N GLU A 426 23.02 2.02 23.59
CA GLU A 426 23.07 0.77 22.84
C GLU A 426 21.66 0.35 22.44
N LEU A 427 21.36 0.42 21.15
CA LEU A 427 20.07 -0.01 20.60
C LEU A 427 20.21 -1.43 20.01
N VAL A 428 19.57 -2.40 20.67
CA VAL A 428 19.62 -3.82 20.28
C VAL A 428 18.32 -4.18 19.55
N PRO A 429 18.36 -4.42 18.23
CA PRO A 429 17.15 -4.76 17.48
C PRO A 429 16.70 -6.20 17.76
N ALA A 430 15.40 -6.39 17.93
CA ALA A 430 14.76 -7.68 18.16
C ALA A 430 13.61 -7.87 17.17
N LEU A 431 13.78 -8.83 16.25
CA LEU A 431 12.73 -9.24 15.31
C LEU A 431 11.83 -10.28 15.96
N GLY A 432 10.59 -9.88 16.26
CA GLY A 432 9.57 -10.77 16.85
C GLY A 432 9.66 -10.95 18.37
N ALA A 433 8.62 -11.58 18.93
CA ALA A 433 8.42 -11.67 20.37
C ALA A 433 9.43 -12.58 21.08
N ASP A 434 9.72 -13.76 20.54
CA ASP A 434 10.60 -14.73 21.19
C ASP A 434 12.06 -14.25 21.21
N ASN A 435 12.52 -13.64 20.11
CA ASN A 435 13.85 -13.03 20.05
C ASN A 435 13.99 -11.87 21.05
N THR A 436 12.93 -11.05 21.21
CA THR A 436 12.93 -9.97 22.21
C THR A 436 13.15 -10.52 23.62
N LEU A 437 12.48 -11.63 23.98
CA LEU A 437 12.61 -12.25 25.30
C LEU A 437 13.99 -12.90 25.52
N ALA A 438 14.54 -13.53 24.48
CA ALA A 438 15.90 -14.08 24.51
C ALA A 438 16.93 -12.97 24.77
N LEU A 439 16.83 -11.84 24.05
CA LEU A 439 17.72 -10.70 24.21
C LEU A 439 17.57 -10.01 25.57
N VAL A 440 16.35 -9.91 26.10
CA VAL A 440 16.12 -9.42 27.46
C VAL A 440 16.82 -10.29 28.50
N THR A 441 16.69 -11.61 28.37
CA THR A 441 17.32 -12.58 29.29
C THR A 441 18.84 -12.51 29.19
N GLN A 442 19.39 -12.41 27.98
CA GLN A 442 20.82 -12.23 27.76
C GLN A 442 21.32 -10.91 28.38
N ALA A 443 20.58 -9.83 28.18
CA ALA A 443 20.95 -8.52 28.69
C ALA A 443 20.90 -8.42 30.22
N GLN A 444 20.03 -9.18 30.89
CA GLN A 444 20.02 -9.27 32.36
C GLN A 444 21.38 -9.71 32.93
N ASN A 445 22.10 -10.59 32.23
CA ASN A 445 23.46 -11.03 32.62
C ASN A 445 24.55 -9.99 32.33
N LEU A 446 24.27 -8.99 31.48
CA LEU A 446 25.22 -7.98 31.01
C LEU A 446 25.00 -6.60 31.64
N GLY A 447 24.35 -6.55 32.80
CA GLY A 447 24.04 -5.30 33.49
C GLY A 447 22.65 -4.74 33.22
N GLY A 448 21.77 -5.51 32.58
CA GLY A 448 20.35 -5.20 32.40
C GLY A 448 20.03 -4.31 31.20
N VAL A 449 18.75 -3.99 31.05
CA VAL A 449 18.20 -3.11 30.02
C VAL A 449 17.48 -1.96 30.74
N ASP A 450 17.54 -0.75 30.20
CA ASP A 450 16.77 0.35 30.76
C ASP A 450 15.28 0.11 30.53
N PHE A 451 14.87 -0.23 29.31
CA PHE A 451 13.51 -0.63 28.96
C PHE A 451 13.48 -1.33 27.59
N VAL A 452 12.36 -1.99 27.29
CA VAL A 452 12.06 -2.52 25.96
C VAL A 452 11.10 -1.57 25.26
N LEU A 453 11.48 -1.13 24.05
CA LEU A 453 10.66 -0.28 23.19
C LEU A 453 9.97 -1.18 22.15
N ILE A 454 8.65 -1.31 22.22
CA ILE A 454 7.87 -2.27 21.41
C ILE A 454 7.00 -1.59 20.37
N HIS A 455 6.90 -2.21 19.19
CA HIS A 455 5.93 -1.81 18.18
C HIS A 455 4.48 -2.10 18.66
N PRO A 456 3.48 -1.23 18.38
CA PRO A 456 2.11 -1.40 18.86
C PRO A 456 1.42 -2.69 18.41
N GLU A 457 1.85 -3.30 17.30
CA GLU A 457 1.29 -4.60 16.88
C GLU A 457 1.50 -5.70 17.90
N PHE A 458 2.59 -5.65 18.66
CA PHE A 458 2.86 -6.60 19.74
C PHE A 458 1.91 -6.44 20.95
N LEU A 459 1.14 -5.36 21.00
CA LEU A 459 0.13 -5.10 22.03
C LEU A 459 -1.25 -5.68 21.69
N ARG A 460 -1.45 -6.13 20.44
CA ARG A 460 -2.74 -6.71 20.01
C ARG A 460 -3.05 -8.01 20.74
N ASP A 461 -2.02 -8.79 21.04
CA ASP A 461 -2.16 -10.00 21.84
C ASP A 461 -2.29 -9.63 23.33
N ARG A 462 -3.48 -9.84 23.89
CA ARG A 462 -3.77 -9.64 25.33
C ARG A 462 -3.68 -10.93 26.15
N SER A 463 -3.22 -12.02 25.55
CA SER A 463 -3.07 -13.29 26.26
C SER A 463 -2.04 -13.18 27.39
N SER A 464 -2.12 -14.11 28.35
CA SER A 464 -1.07 -14.28 29.38
C SER A 464 0.28 -14.65 28.76
N THR A 465 0.27 -15.19 27.53
CA THR A 465 1.43 -15.53 26.74
C THR A 465 1.93 -14.39 25.86
N SER A 466 1.31 -13.21 25.89
CA SER A 466 1.77 -12.05 25.12
C SER A 466 3.15 -11.60 25.55
N ILE A 467 3.89 -10.97 24.63
CA ILE A 467 5.22 -10.43 24.91
C ILE A 467 5.18 -9.42 26.06
N LEU A 468 4.14 -8.57 26.15
CA LEU A 468 4.00 -7.62 27.24
C LEU A 468 3.85 -8.31 28.60
N SER A 469 3.00 -9.33 28.69
CA SER A 469 2.82 -10.12 29.92
C SER A 469 4.12 -10.81 30.34
N ARG A 470 4.87 -11.38 29.38
CA ARG A 470 6.15 -12.05 29.66
C ARG A 470 7.25 -11.07 30.06
N LEU A 471 7.34 -9.91 29.40
CA LEU A 471 8.30 -8.85 29.76
C LEU A 471 8.04 -8.32 31.18
N ARG A 472 6.78 -8.10 31.55
CA ARG A 472 6.40 -7.73 32.91
C ARG A 472 6.70 -8.83 33.92
N GLY A 473 6.42 -10.09 33.57
CA GLY A 473 6.79 -11.25 34.38
C GLY A 473 8.30 -11.34 34.65
N ALA A 474 9.12 -10.89 33.68
CA ALA A 474 10.57 -10.75 33.83
C ALA A 474 11.02 -9.47 34.56
N GLY A 475 10.07 -8.66 35.07
CA GLY A 475 10.35 -7.40 35.77
C GLY A 475 10.90 -6.29 34.87
N GLN A 476 10.70 -6.38 33.55
CA GLN A 476 11.18 -5.37 32.60
C GLN A 476 10.19 -4.24 32.43
N ARG A 477 10.73 -3.03 32.27
CA ARG A 477 9.98 -1.84 31.87
C ARG A 477 9.72 -1.88 30.37
N VAL A 478 8.51 -1.53 29.96
CA VAL A 478 8.06 -1.60 28.57
C VAL A 478 7.44 -0.27 28.14
N ALA A 479 7.91 0.26 27.02
CA ALA A 479 7.33 1.41 26.33
C ALA A 479 6.95 1.07 24.90
N ALA A 480 6.01 1.81 24.32
CA ALA A 480 5.65 1.69 22.90
C ALA A 480 5.97 2.96 22.10
N PHE A 481 6.01 2.87 20.78
CA PHE A 481 6.16 4.01 19.87
C PHE A 481 5.11 3.97 18.76
N GLY A 482 4.85 5.10 18.08
CA GLY A 482 4.18 5.07 16.77
C GLY A 482 2.65 5.19 16.80
N TRP A 483 2.13 6.35 17.22
CA TRP A 483 0.71 6.66 17.07
C TRP A 483 0.52 8.12 16.62
N ALA A 484 -0.47 8.34 15.74
CA ALA A 484 -0.99 9.68 15.43
C ALA A 484 -1.91 10.13 16.58
N GLN A 485 -2.04 11.44 16.86
CA GLN A 485 -2.84 11.97 17.97
C GLN A 485 -4.28 11.42 18.05
N LEU A 486 -4.81 10.90 16.94
CA LEU A 486 -6.10 10.20 16.84
C LEU A 486 -5.90 8.87 16.10
N GLY A 487 -6.44 7.76 16.62
CA GLY A 487 -6.48 6.47 15.91
C GLY A 487 -6.54 5.24 16.83
N PRO A 488 -6.90 4.06 16.30
CA PRO A 488 -7.11 2.83 17.09
C PRO A 488 -5.82 2.32 17.77
N MET A 489 -4.64 2.73 17.29
CA MET A 489 -3.37 2.41 17.94
C MET A 489 -3.18 3.18 19.27
N ARG A 490 -3.78 4.37 19.40
CA ARG A 490 -3.80 5.12 20.67
C ARG A 490 -4.48 4.32 21.75
N ASP A 491 -5.71 3.90 21.48
CA ASP A 491 -6.53 3.14 22.42
C ASP A 491 -5.83 1.85 22.84
N LEU A 492 -5.11 1.21 21.91
CA LEU A 492 -4.32 0.03 22.18
C LEU A 492 -3.16 0.31 23.15
N ILE A 493 -2.40 1.39 22.93
CA ILE A 493 -1.27 1.80 23.79
C ILE A 493 -1.78 2.23 25.17
N GLU A 494 -2.79 3.10 25.22
CA GLU A 494 -3.35 3.63 26.47
C GLU A 494 -3.98 2.51 27.31
N SER A 495 -4.62 1.52 26.68
CA SER A 495 -5.19 0.36 27.39
C SER A 495 -4.19 -0.74 27.74
N ALA A 496 -2.96 -0.69 27.22
CA ALA A 496 -1.90 -1.68 27.51
C ALA A 496 -1.13 -1.41 28.81
N ASN A 497 -1.46 -0.34 29.54
CA ASN A 497 -0.90 0.00 30.86
C ASN A 497 0.64 0.18 30.88
N LEU A 498 1.26 0.60 29.77
CA LEU A 498 2.73 0.70 29.59
C LEU A 498 3.42 1.68 30.55
N ASP A 499 4.72 1.50 30.78
CA ASP A 499 5.52 2.38 31.64
C ASP A 499 5.80 3.75 30.99
N GLY A 500 5.66 3.83 29.67
CA GLY A 500 5.73 5.07 28.89
C GLY A 500 5.47 4.81 27.41
N TRP A 501 5.47 5.87 26.61
CA TRP A 501 5.35 5.77 25.16
C TRP A 501 6.03 6.96 24.48
N LEU A 502 6.41 6.77 23.22
CA LEU A 502 6.81 7.83 22.30
C LEU A 502 5.65 8.14 21.37
N GLU A 503 5.25 9.41 21.35
CA GLU A 503 4.48 9.95 20.23
C GLU A 503 5.37 9.85 18.99
N GLY A 504 4.94 9.03 18.04
CA GLY A 504 5.73 8.68 16.87
C GLY A 504 5.30 9.47 15.65
N PRO A 505 6.16 9.54 14.62
CA PRO A 505 5.81 10.13 13.35
C PRO A 505 4.64 9.37 12.73
N SER A 506 3.63 10.08 12.24
CA SER A 506 3.03 9.66 10.98
C SER A 506 4.17 9.49 9.97
N PHE A 507 4.27 8.35 9.29
CA PHE A 507 5.36 8.01 8.35
C PHE A 507 5.88 9.27 7.63
N GLY A 508 7.10 9.72 7.97
CA GLY A 508 7.75 10.92 7.41
C GLY A 508 8.01 12.11 8.35
N GLN A 509 7.49 12.19 9.59
CA GLN A 509 7.63 13.39 10.45
C GLN A 509 8.70 13.35 11.57
N GLY A 510 9.52 12.30 11.69
CA GLY A 510 10.51 12.15 12.78
C GLY A 510 9.91 12.05 14.20
N ILE A 511 10.72 11.74 15.21
CA ILE A 511 10.33 11.83 16.63
C ILE A 511 10.99 13.10 17.19
N LEU A 512 10.24 13.93 17.93
CA LEU A 512 10.84 15.08 18.60
C LEU A 512 11.92 14.61 19.60
N PRO A 513 13.19 15.06 19.49
CA PRO A 513 14.27 14.60 20.36
C PRO A 513 13.97 14.77 21.85
N ALA A 514 13.23 15.82 22.21
CA ALA A 514 12.78 16.08 23.57
C ALA A 514 11.91 14.94 24.15
N HIS A 515 11.09 14.28 23.33
CA HIS A 515 10.25 13.16 23.76
C HIS A 515 11.08 11.91 24.06
N ILE A 516 12.12 11.65 23.27
CA ILE A 516 13.06 10.55 23.52
C ILE A 516 13.82 10.81 24.82
N VAL A 517 14.36 12.01 25.00
CA VAL A 517 15.04 12.41 26.25
C VAL A 517 14.14 12.23 27.47
N ALA A 518 12.88 12.69 27.39
CA ALA A 518 11.92 12.58 28.48
C ALA A 518 11.57 11.11 28.81
N LEU A 519 11.34 10.28 27.79
CA LEU A 519 11.04 8.86 27.99
C LEU A 519 12.23 8.14 28.63
N VAL A 520 13.44 8.35 28.10
CA VAL A 520 14.66 7.73 28.58
C VAL A 520 14.93 8.13 30.04
N ALA A 521 14.82 9.42 30.36
CA ALA A 521 14.99 9.91 31.74
C ALA A 521 14.00 9.24 32.70
N LYS A 522 12.72 9.13 32.30
CA LYS A 522 11.68 8.45 33.09
C LYS A 522 12.04 6.98 33.34
N MET A 523 12.49 6.26 32.31
CA MET A 523 12.86 4.84 32.41
C MET A 523 14.06 4.60 33.33
N GLN A 524 15.08 5.46 33.25
CA GLN A 524 16.23 5.40 34.14
C GLN A 524 15.87 5.72 35.59
N GLN A 525 14.98 6.68 35.82
CA GLN A 525 14.49 7.00 37.16
C GLN A 525 13.73 5.82 37.78
N MET A 526 12.83 5.19 37.01
CA MET A 526 12.11 3.99 37.46
C MET A 526 13.05 2.84 37.80
N ARG A 527 14.10 2.64 36.99
CA ARG A 527 15.16 1.66 37.27
C ARG A 527 15.88 1.93 38.59
N LYS A 528 16.27 3.18 38.84
CA LYS A 528 16.93 3.59 40.10
C LYS A 528 16.04 3.36 41.32
N MET A 529 14.74 3.66 41.22
CA MET A 529 13.79 3.42 42.30
C MET A 529 13.65 1.92 42.62
N GLN A 530 13.58 1.06 41.60
CA GLN A 530 13.51 -0.38 41.78
C GLN A 530 14.78 -0.94 42.45
N GLN A 531 15.96 -0.44 42.07
CA GLN A 531 17.23 -0.83 42.71
C GLN A 531 17.29 -0.42 44.18
N MET A 532 16.82 0.78 44.53
CA MET A 532 16.77 1.23 45.92
C MET A 532 15.81 0.39 46.78
N GLN A 533 14.66 0.00 46.24
CA GLN A 533 13.72 -0.89 46.94
C GLN A 533 14.34 -2.26 47.22
N GLN A 534 15.13 -2.79 46.28
CA GLN A 534 15.81 -4.07 46.44
C GLN A 534 16.90 -4.02 47.52
N ILE A 535 17.65 -2.91 47.61
CA ILE A 535 18.67 -2.71 48.64
C ILE A 535 18.01 -2.56 50.03
N GLY A 536 16.92 -1.79 50.13
CA GLY A 536 16.21 -1.56 51.39
C GLY A 536 15.64 -2.82 52.03
N MET A 537 15.21 -3.80 51.23
CA MET A 537 14.75 -5.10 51.76
C MET A 537 15.89 -5.99 52.28
N MET A 538 17.13 -5.82 51.80
CA MET A 538 18.28 -6.57 52.30
C MET A 538 18.89 -5.97 53.58
N THR A 539 18.73 -4.66 53.83
CA THR A 539 19.31 -4.02 55.03
C THR A 539 18.36 -3.99 56.23
N GLY A 540 17.05 -4.22 56.04
CA GLY A 540 16.05 -4.22 57.11
C GLY A 540 15.97 -5.48 57.97
N GLY A 541 16.74 -6.53 57.67
CA GLY A 541 16.62 -7.85 58.32
C GLY A 541 17.56 -8.14 59.51
N MET A 542 18.40 -7.20 59.94
CA MET A 542 19.51 -7.50 60.87
C MET A 542 19.49 -6.79 62.24
N ASN A 543 18.44 -6.03 62.57
CA ASN A 543 18.28 -5.42 63.90
C ASN A 543 17.05 -6.00 64.62
N GLY A 544 17.22 -7.15 65.27
CA GLY A 544 16.13 -7.78 66.01
C GLY A 544 16.48 -9.06 66.75
N MET A 545 17.65 -9.17 67.40
CA MET A 545 17.90 -10.22 68.39
C MET A 545 18.87 -9.74 69.48
N GLY A 546 18.30 -9.40 70.63
CA GLY A 546 19.04 -9.07 71.84
C GLY A 546 18.19 -9.29 73.09
N GLY A 547 18.49 -10.36 73.84
CA GLY A 547 18.35 -10.41 75.30
C GLY A 547 17.22 -11.28 75.88
N GLY A 548 17.60 -12.34 76.61
CA GLY A 548 16.74 -13.05 77.57
C GLY A 548 17.02 -14.57 77.67
N MET A 549 18.17 -15.01 78.17
CA MET A 549 18.39 -15.52 79.54
C MET A 549 17.51 -16.71 79.98
N GLY A 550 18.15 -17.85 80.32
CA GLY A 550 17.71 -18.69 81.45
C GLY A 550 17.52 -20.20 81.21
N GLY A 551 18.61 -20.97 81.38
CA GLY A 551 18.66 -22.19 82.21
C GLY A 551 17.92 -23.48 81.81
N GLY A 552 18.64 -24.61 81.88
CA GLY A 552 18.05 -25.87 82.36
C GLY A 552 18.27 -27.14 81.52
N MET A 553 19.24 -27.93 81.97
CA MET A 553 19.19 -29.40 82.17
C MET A 553 18.77 -30.40 81.05
N ASN A 554 19.67 -31.38 80.88
CA ASN A 554 19.49 -32.83 80.72
C ASN A 554 18.63 -33.41 79.57
N GLY A 555 19.18 -34.47 78.96
CA GLY A 555 18.35 -35.61 78.57
C GLY A 555 18.74 -36.32 77.29
N MET A 556 19.30 -37.52 77.42
CA MET A 556 19.47 -38.55 76.40
C MET A 556 18.15 -38.99 75.74
N GLY A 557 18.25 -39.61 74.57
CA GLY A 557 17.44 -40.81 74.26
C GLY A 557 16.67 -40.74 72.94
N GLY A 558 16.81 -41.79 72.12
CA GLY A 558 16.23 -41.87 70.78
C GLY A 558 14.75 -42.28 70.75
N GLY A 559 14.21 -42.45 69.53
CA GLY A 559 12.93 -43.12 69.32
C GLY A 559 12.11 -42.65 68.10
N ASN A 560 12.18 -43.44 67.02
CA ASN A 560 11.13 -43.91 66.08
C ASN A 560 9.84 -43.12 65.75
N GLY A 561 9.42 -43.29 64.47
CA GLY A 561 8.02 -43.25 63.99
C GLY A 561 7.88 -42.44 62.69
N MET A 562 7.85 -42.97 61.45
CA MET A 562 6.91 -43.89 60.78
C MET A 562 5.43 -43.43 60.78
N ASN A 563 4.95 -42.98 59.59
CA ASN A 563 3.67 -43.31 58.91
C ASN A 563 3.48 -42.31 57.74
N ASN A 564 3.37 -42.65 56.45
CA ASN A 564 2.68 -43.71 55.68
C ASN A 564 1.25 -43.33 55.22
N MET A 565 1.00 -43.61 53.93
CA MET A 565 -0.29 -43.74 53.21
C MET A 565 -1.11 -42.46 52.91
N GLY A 566 -1.79 -42.33 51.77
CA GLY A 566 -2.01 -43.29 50.68
C GLY A 566 -3.10 -42.79 49.70
N ASN A 567 -3.08 -43.38 48.50
CA ASN A 567 -3.93 -43.19 47.31
C ASN A 567 -5.44 -43.48 47.48
N GLY A 568 -6.23 -43.02 46.49
CA GLY A 568 -7.45 -43.69 45.99
C GLY A 568 -8.35 -42.74 45.17
N MET A 569 -8.38 -42.77 43.83
CA MET A 569 -9.11 -43.66 42.89
C MET A 569 -10.66 -43.52 42.83
N GLY A 570 -11.16 -43.41 41.59
CA GLY A 570 -12.53 -43.72 41.12
C GLY A 570 -13.51 -42.55 41.22
N GLY A 571 -14.34 -42.18 40.24
CA GLY A 571 -14.90 -42.86 39.07
C GLY A 571 -16.40 -42.53 39.02
N GLY A 572 -17.03 -42.43 37.83
CA GLY A 572 -18.48 -42.64 37.71
C GLY A 572 -19.30 -41.53 37.04
N MET A 573 -20.16 -41.99 36.13
CA MET A 573 -21.12 -41.33 35.24
C MET A 573 -22.23 -40.51 35.92
N GLY A 574 -22.89 -39.64 35.14
CA GLY A 574 -24.23 -39.12 35.48
C GLY A 574 -24.85 -38.26 34.37
N ASN A 575 -25.78 -38.84 33.60
CA ASN A 575 -26.74 -38.18 32.70
C ASN A 575 -27.81 -37.40 33.48
N GLY A 576 -28.43 -36.39 32.84
CA GLY A 576 -29.73 -35.82 33.23
C GLY A 576 -30.01 -34.49 32.51
N MET A 577 -30.88 -34.48 31.48
CA MET A 577 -32.25 -33.89 31.50
C MET A 577 -32.26 -32.41 31.96
N GLY A 578 -32.74 -31.43 31.21
CA GLY A 578 -33.97 -31.37 30.41
C GLY A 578 -34.77 -30.15 30.92
N GLY A 579 -35.26 -29.27 30.04
CA GLY A 579 -36.05 -28.12 30.47
C GLY A 579 -36.42 -27.13 29.36
N ASN A 580 -37.57 -27.38 28.73
CA ASN A 580 -38.33 -26.45 27.88
C ASN A 580 -38.89 -25.26 28.68
N GLY A 581 -39.17 -24.14 27.99
CA GLY A 581 -40.09 -23.08 28.43
C GLY A 581 -40.02 -21.84 27.51
N MET A 582 -40.70 -21.85 26.35
CA MET A 582 -42.01 -21.24 26.07
C MET A 582 -42.12 -19.70 26.22
N ASN A 583 -42.40 -19.07 25.06
CA ASN A 583 -43.37 -18.01 24.77
C ASN A 583 -43.74 -16.96 25.84
N GLY A 584 -43.61 -15.69 25.44
CA GLY A 584 -44.30 -14.56 26.04
C GLY A 584 -44.57 -13.46 25.00
N MET A 585 -45.64 -13.62 24.22
CA MET A 585 -46.30 -12.56 23.46
C MET A 585 -47.29 -11.84 24.38
N GLY A 586 -47.24 -10.51 24.41
CA GLY A 586 -48.27 -9.60 24.94
C GLY A 586 -47.80 -8.18 24.61
N GLY A 587 -48.54 -7.30 23.92
CA GLY A 587 -49.98 -7.07 23.94
C GLY A 587 -50.24 -5.84 24.80
N GLY A 588 -50.50 -4.68 24.20
CA GLY A 588 -50.80 -3.46 24.96
C GLY A 588 -51.03 -2.21 24.11
N ASN A 589 -52.31 -1.96 23.77
CA ASN A 589 -52.85 -0.72 23.22
C ASN A 589 -52.71 0.47 24.21
N GLY A 590 -52.68 1.69 23.66
CA GLY A 590 -52.85 2.93 24.45
C GLY A 590 -53.13 4.15 23.56
N MET A 591 -54.41 4.48 23.43
CA MET A 591 -55.03 5.56 22.65
C MET A 591 -55.01 6.93 23.37
N ASN A 592 -55.14 8.00 22.56
CA ASN A 592 -55.73 9.33 22.85
C ASN A 592 -54.92 10.27 23.79
N ASN A 593 -54.93 11.60 23.68
CA ASN A 593 -55.98 12.52 23.19
C ASN A 593 -55.47 13.97 23.01
N MET A 594 -56.26 14.77 22.28
CA MET A 594 -56.41 16.24 22.29
C MET A 594 -55.25 17.12 21.79
N GLY A 595 -55.44 18.12 20.94
CA GLY A 595 -56.65 18.79 20.45
C GLY A 595 -56.38 20.30 20.36
N GLY A 596 -56.82 20.97 19.29
CA GLY A 596 -56.73 22.44 19.21
C GLY A 596 -56.94 23.05 17.82
N ASN A 597 -58.21 23.38 17.53
CA ASN A 597 -58.77 24.19 16.43
C ASN A 597 -57.91 25.40 16.01
N GLY A 598 -57.89 25.82 14.74
CA GLY A 598 -58.95 26.43 13.91
C GLY A 598 -58.33 27.71 13.29
N MET A 599 -58.72 28.34 12.19
CA MET A 599 -59.91 28.47 11.34
C MET A 599 -59.39 29.03 9.98
N ALA A 600 -59.83 28.50 8.84
CA ALA A 600 -60.87 29.06 7.95
C ALA A 600 -60.49 30.33 7.16
N GLY A 601 -60.58 30.22 5.82
CA GLY A 601 -60.46 31.35 4.89
C GLY A 601 -60.61 30.91 3.43
N ASN A 602 -61.87 30.71 3.01
CA ASN A 602 -62.37 30.29 1.71
C ASN A 602 -61.96 31.16 0.49
N GLY A 603 -62.09 30.56 -0.69
CA GLY A 603 -62.64 31.22 -1.89
C GLY A 603 -61.86 30.89 -3.17
N MET A 604 -62.27 29.88 -3.94
CA MET A 604 -63.05 30.01 -5.20
C MET A 604 -62.28 30.72 -6.34
N GLY A 605 -62.13 30.19 -7.54
CA GLY A 605 -62.74 29.03 -8.20
C GLY A 605 -62.51 29.13 -9.72
N GLY A 606 -62.74 28.01 -10.43
CA GLY A 606 -62.93 27.94 -11.89
C GLY A 606 -61.65 28.12 -12.73
N GLY A 607 -61.40 27.39 -13.81
CA GLY A 607 -62.22 26.49 -14.60
C GLY A 607 -61.66 26.47 -16.02
N MET A 608 -61.42 25.26 -16.54
CA MET A 608 -61.41 24.83 -17.95
C MET A 608 -60.83 25.74 -19.07
N GLY A 609 -59.95 25.12 -19.87
CA GLY A 609 -60.23 24.97 -21.30
C GLY A 609 -59.18 25.48 -22.30
N GLY A 610 -58.65 24.56 -23.10
CA GLY A 610 -58.78 24.65 -24.57
C GLY A 610 -57.66 25.31 -25.39
N ASN A 611 -56.97 24.47 -26.16
CA ASN A 611 -56.24 24.67 -27.42
C ASN A 611 -56.47 25.97 -28.22
N GLY A 612 -55.40 26.41 -28.91
CA GLY A 612 -55.51 26.78 -30.34
C GLY A 612 -54.78 28.05 -30.81
N MET A 613 -53.72 27.83 -31.61
CA MET A 613 -53.29 28.58 -32.82
C MET A 613 -53.23 30.12 -32.84
N GLY A 614 -52.03 30.62 -33.19
CA GLY A 614 -51.83 31.34 -34.47
C GLY A 614 -51.71 32.88 -34.46
N GLY A 615 -50.62 33.37 -35.08
CA GLY A 615 -50.48 34.75 -35.60
C GLY A 615 -49.44 35.61 -34.87
N SER A 616 -48.17 35.66 -35.28
CA SER A 616 -47.61 36.44 -36.41
C SER A 616 -47.53 37.95 -36.15
N MET A 617 -46.31 38.50 -36.01
CA MET A 617 -45.67 39.34 -37.04
C MET A 617 -44.29 39.88 -36.61
N ASN A 618 -43.32 39.66 -37.51
CA ASN A 618 -42.23 40.54 -38.00
C ASN A 618 -41.32 41.30 -37.01
N GLY A 619 -39.99 41.32 -37.17
CA GLY A 619 -39.12 40.90 -38.27
C GLY A 619 -38.01 41.93 -38.47
N MET A 620 -36.76 41.49 -38.63
CA MET A 620 -35.83 41.92 -39.69
C MET A 620 -34.45 41.26 -39.53
N SER A 621 -33.86 40.99 -40.68
CA SER A 621 -32.85 39.98 -40.99
C SER A 621 -31.69 40.59 -41.77
N SER A 622 -30.48 40.01 -41.64
CA SER A 622 -29.52 39.68 -42.72
C SER A 622 -28.29 39.06 -42.03
N GLY A 623 -27.69 37.92 -42.38
CA GLY A 623 -27.67 37.13 -43.62
C GLY A 623 -26.22 37.07 -44.13
N VAL A 624 -25.60 35.87 -44.11
CA VAL A 624 -24.69 35.29 -45.14
C VAL A 624 -23.93 34.09 -44.56
N VAL A 625 -24.17 32.92 -45.16
CA VAL A 625 -23.46 31.65 -45.03
C VAL A 625 -22.77 31.40 -46.38
N ALA A 626 -21.53 30.91 -46.38
CA ALA A 626 -20.86 30.45 -47.60
C ALA A 626 -20.39 29.00 -47.46
N ASN A 627 -20.83 28.21 -48.44
CA ASN A 627 -20.55 26.80 -48.70
C ASN A 627 -19.65 26.77 -49.95
N VAL A 628 -18.59 25.95 -50.00
CA VAL A 628 -17.70 25.87 -51.18
C VAL A 628 -17.36 24.42 -51.52
N THR A 629 -17.74 24.00 -52.73
CA THR A 629 -17.12 22.98 -53.60
C THR A 629 -17.44 23.37 -55.07
N PRO A 630 -16.86 22.74 -56.12
CA PRO A 630 -15.69 23.27 -56.84
C PRO A 630 -15.98 23.55 -58.34
N SER A 631 -15.12 24.31 -59.02
CA SER A 631 -15.10 24.34 -60.48
C SER A 631 -13.72 24.64 -61.06
N ALA A 632 -13.47 24.00 -62.20
CA ALA A 632 -12.24 23.97 -62.98
C ALA A 632 -12.06 25.19 -63.90
N ALA A 633 -10.81 25.48 -64.31
CA ALA A 633 -10.37 25.65 -65.71
C ALA A 633 -8.97 26.30 -65.86
N GLY A 634 -8.13 25.67 -66.70
CA GLY A 634 -7.02 26.27 -67.49
C GLY A 634 -5.67 26.41 -66.76
N GLY A 635 -4.50 26.03 -67.29
CA GLY A 635 -4.08 25.54 -68.61
C GLY A 635 -2.54 25.68 -68.73
N MET A 636 -1.93 24.97 -69.70
CA MET A 636 -0.48 24.78 -70.01
C MET A 636 0.18 23.60 -69.28
N GLY A 637 0.82 22.59 -69.89
CA GLY A 637 1.17 22.31 -71.29
C GLY A 637 2.54 21.60 -71.34
N GLY A 638 2.64 20.42 -71.99
CA GLY A 638 3.91 19.73 -72.33
C GLY A 638 4.00 18.28 -71.80
N MET A 639 3.47 17.29 -72.52
CA MET A 639 4.17 16.40 -73.48
C MET A 639 5.24 15.46 -72.87
N MET A 640 4.91 14.16 -72.74
CA MET A 640 5.64 13.04 -73.36
C MET A 640 4.82 11.74 -73.28
N ASN A 641 4.98 10.91 -74.31
CA ASN A 641 4.08 9.87 -74.81
C ASN A 641 4.76 8.47 -74.74
N GLY A 642 3.96 7.40 -74.71
CA GLY A 642 4.35 6.00 -74.90
C GLY A 642 3.90 5.11 -73.72
N GLY A 643 2.96 4.18 -73.79
CA GLY A 643 2.42 3.41 -74.92
C GLY A 643 2.98 1.98 -74.88
N MET A 644 2.08 1.00 -74.71
CA MET A 644 2.19 -0.48 -74.81
C MET A 644 1.81 -1.18 -73.50
N ALA A 645 1.15 -2.34 -73.43
CA ALA A 645 0.22 -3.09 -74.28
C ALA A 645 -0.21 -4.29 -73.39
N ALA A 646 -1.48 -4.70 -73.46
CA ALA A 646 -1.98 -5.91 -72.79
C ALA A 646 -1.55 -7.18 -73.55
N PRO A 647 -1.58 -8.35 -72.89
CA PRO A 647 -2.31 -9.49 -73.46
C PRO A 647 -3.15 -10.21 -72.38
N GLN A 648 -4.46 -10.33 -72.61
CA GLN A 648 -5.12 -11.52 -73.19
C GLN A 648 -4.95 -12.81 -72.37
N SER A 649 -6.05 -13.18 -71.75
CA SER A 649 -6.41 -14.51 -71.26
C SER A 649 -6.69 -15.49 -72.41
N PRO A 650 -6.66 -16.80 -72.11
CA PRO A 650 -7.65 -17.70 -72.66
C PRO A 650 -8.37 -18.49 -71.55
N GLY A 651 -9.70 -18.51 -71.63
CA GLY A 651 -10.53 -19.37 -70.81
C GLY A 651 -10.69 -20.77 -71.40
N MET A 652 -11.20 -21.70 -70.60
CA MET A 652 -12.24 -22.66 -71.02
C MET A 652 -12.80 -23.47 -69.84
N ASN A 653 -14.13 -23.54 -69.82
CA ASN A 653 -15.03 -24.65 -69.44
C ASN A 653 -14.92 -25.34 -68.06
N GLY A 654 -15.97 -25.10 -67.24
CA GLY A 654 -17.13 -26.00 -67.28
C GLY A 654 -17.25 -27.08 -66.19
N GLY A 655 -18.21 -26.89 -65.28
CA GLY A 655 -19.17 -27.95 -64.95
C GLY A 655 -19.11 -28.64 -63.58
N ARG A 656 -20.19 -28.42 -62.82
CA ARG A 656 -20.95 -29.36 -61.97
C ARG A 656 -20.45 -29.73 -60.55
N LEU A 657 -21.31 -29.34 -59.61
CA LEU A 657 -21.81 -30.06 -58.43
C LEU A 657 -21.48 -31.57 -58.37
N GLY A 658 -21.01 -32.01 -57.20
CA GLY A 658 -20.94 -33.42 -56.84
C GLY A 658 -20.37 -33.64 -55.44
N THR A 659 -21.24 -33.94 -54.50
CA THR A 659 -20.99 -34.61 -53.21
C THR A 659 -20.07 -35.83 -53.37
N ASN A 660 -19.23 -36.14 -52.37
CA ASN A 660 -18.85 -37.53 -52.13
C ASN A 660 -18.56 -37.86 -50.65
N PRO A 661 -19.05 -39.02 -50.16
CA PRO A 661 -18.78 -39.58 -48.83
C PRO A 661 -17.61 -40.61 -48.84
N LEU A 662 -17.11 -40.93 -47.63
CA LEU A 662 -16.59 -42.23 -47.09
C LEU A 662 -16.19 -43.36 -48.08
N PHE A 663 -15.06 -44.09 -48.00
CA PHE A 663 -14.49 -44.88 -46.88
C PHE A 663 -13.10 -45.49 -47.27
N ASN A 664 -12.36 -46.00 -46.27
CA ASN A 664 -11.27 -47.01 -46.26
C ASN A 664 -9.83 -46.54 -46.57
N ALA A 665 -8.77 -46.89 -45.82
CA ALA A 665 -8.55 -47.98 -44.87
C ALA A 665 -7.46 -47.66 -43.80
N ALA A 666 -7.30 -48.61 -42.89
CA ALA A 666 -6.78 -48.60 -41.52
C ALA A 666 -5.22 -48.58 -41.32
N PRO A 667 -4.71 -48.54 -40.06
CA PRO A 667 -3.36 -48.10 -39.68
C PRO A 667 -2.40 -49.21 -39.19
N SER A 668 -1.17 -48.79 -38.83
CA SER A 668 -0.18 -49.36 -37.86
C SER A 668 1.15 -49.88 -38.49
N PRO A 669 2.26 -50.08 -37.73
CA PRO A 669 2.46 -49.94 -36.28
C PRO A 669 3.76 -49.23 -35.80
N LEU A 670 3.79 -48.91 -34.49
CA LEU A 670 5.00 -48.72 -33.67
C LEU A 670 5.82 -50.02 -33.57
N SER A 671 7.14 -49.87 -33.46
CA SER A 671 8.01 -50.85 -32.80
C SER A 671 9.14 -50.14 -32.07
N SER A 672 9.10 -50.16 -30.74
CA SER A 672 10.29 -50.01 -29.89
C SER A 672 10.38 -51.28 -29.04
N GLN A 673 11.52 -51.95 -29.18
CA GLN A 673 11.86 -53.23 -28.59
C GLN A 673 12.63 -52.94 -27.29
N LEU A 674 12.11 -53.39 -26.15
CA LEU A 674 12.82 -53.45 -24.87
C LEU A 674 12.95 -54.92 -24.47
N GLY A 675 14.16 -55.29 -24.04
CA GLY A 675 14.53 -56.65 -23.66
C GLY A 675 13.83 -57.12 -22.38
N ALA A 676 13.46 -58.40 -22.43
CA ALA A 676 13.15 -59.27 -21.28
C ALA A 676 14.40 -59.42 -20.39
N GLU A 677 14.34 -59.67 -19.09
CA GLU A 677 13.86 -60.83 -18.33
C GLU A 677 14.13 -60.45 -16.84
N ALA A 678 13.57 -60.98 -15.76
CA ALA A 678 12.58 -61.99 -15.44
C ALA A 678 12.29 -61.82 -13.93
N GLY A 679 11.15 -62.30 -13.42
CA GLY A 679 10.97 -62.47 -11.97
C GLY A 679 9.53 -62.35 -11.49
N MET A 680 8.83 -63.48 -11.54
CA MET A 680 7.45 -63.71 -11.08
C MET A 680 7.24 -63.46 -9.58
N GLY A 681 5.98 -63.16 -9.22
CA GLY A 681 5.35 -63.44 -7.90
C GLY A 681 4.73 -62.18 -7.27
N SER A 682 3.42 -61.94 -7.41
CA SER A 682 2.31 -62.52 -6.63
C SER A 682 1.78 -61.55 -5.54
N MET A 683 0.53 -61.13 -5.73
CA MET A 683 -0.56 -60.87 -4.75
C MET A 683 -0.33 -60.11 -3.43
N GLY A 684 -1.24 -59.16 -3.20
CA GLY A 684 -1.84 -58.81 -1.88
C GLY A 684 -1.01 -57.84 -1.04
N GLY A 685 -1.51 -56.75 -0.47
CA GLY A 685 -2.83 -56.54 0.13
C GLY A 685 -2.70 -56.63 1.66
N MET A 686 -3.06 -55.56 2.38
CA MET A 686 -2.98 -55.35 3.84
C MET A 686 -1.55 -55.12 4.38
N GLY A 687 -1.26 -54.22 5.32
CA GLY A 687 -2.07 -53.50 6.29
C GLY A 687 -1.34 -53.56 7.65
N GLY A 688 -1.27 -52.44 8.36
CA GLY A 688 -1.18 -52.47 9.83
C GLY A 688 0.20 -52.33 10.50
N MET A 689 0.31 -51.21 11.23
CA MET A 689 0.70 -51.09 12.66
C MET A 689 2.12 -51.39 13.15
N SER A 690 2.59 -50.41 13.95
CA SER A 690 3.44 -50.49 15.17
C SER A 690 4.85 -51.04 15.00
N GLY A 691 5.89 -50.54 15.65
CA GLY A 691 6.02 -49.75 16.88
C GLY A 691 7.35 -50.18 17.55
N MET A 692 7.89 -49.34 18.43
CA MET A 692 9.05 -49.56 19.32
C MET A 692 10.41 -49.70 18.60
N GLY A 693 11.42 -48.87 18.91
CA GLY A 693 12.19 -48.86 20.18
C GLY A 693 13.46 -49.70 19.94
N GLY A 694 14.67 -49.37 20.33
CA GLY A 694 15.31 -48.30 21.10
C GLY A 694 16.81 -48.65 21.20
N MET A 695 17.57 -47.77 21.86
CA MET A 695 18.85 -48.02 22.56
C MET A 695 20.15 -48.41 21.83
N GLY A 696 21.21 -47.70 22.26
CA GLY A 696 22.60 -48.17 22.35
C GLY A 696 23.49 -47.73 21.19
N GLY A 697 24.70 -47.19 21.35
CA GLY A 697 25.56 -46.99 22.49
C GLY A 697 26.99 -46.72 21.97
N MET A 698 27.71 -45.83 22.66
CA MET A 698 29.19 -45.69 22.76
C MET A 698 30.13 -46.08 21.60
N GLY A 699 30.93 -45.07 21.19
CA GLY A 699 32.39 -45.11 21.32
C GLY A 699 33.22 -45.48 20.08
N GLY A 700 34.24 -44.68 19.77
CA GLY A 700 35.37 -45.12 18.94
C GLY A 700 36.02 -44.03 18.09
N MET A 701 37.31 -43.77 18.36
CA MET A 701 38.19 -42.78 17.74
C MET A 701 38.52 -43.06 16.26
N GLY A 702 38.84 -41.98 15.54
CA GLY A 702 40.00 -41.92 14.64
C GLY A 702 39.76 -42.25 13.16
N GLY A 703 40.04 -41.30 12.28
CA GLY A 703 40.20 -41.57 10.84
C GLY A 703 39.99 -40.33 9.97
N ALA A 704 41.08 -39.82 9.41
CA ALA A 704 41.09 -38.77 8.42
C ALA A 704 40.58 -39.24 7.06
N GLY A 705 39.93 -38.36 6.30
CA GLY A 705 39.92 -38.38 4.83
C GLY A 705 38.55 -38.44 4.15
N ALA A 706 38.46 -37.66 3.06
CA ALA A 706 37.43 -37.61 2.01
C ALA A 706 36.18 -36.74 2.28
N ALA A 707 36.18 -35.58 1.62
CA ALA A 707 35.02 -34.75 1.40
C ALA A 707 34.06 -35.44 0.42
N THR A 708 32.87 -35.80 0.90
CA THR A 708 31.71 -36.20 0.10
C THR A 708 30.64 -35.12 0.23
N THR A 709 30.31 -34.48 -0.89
CA THR A 709 29.15 -33.60 -1.05
C THR A 709 27.86 -34.41 -0.92
N GLN A 710 27.17 -34.27 0.22
CA GLN A 710 25.80 -34.75 0.42
C GLN A 710 24.79 -33.69 -0.04
N ALA A 711 23.86 -34.11 -0.89
CA ALA A 711 22.70 -33.33 -1.32
C ALA A 711 21.72 -33.15 -0.16
N ALA A 712 21.51 -31.91 0.27
CA ALA A 712 20.45 -31.50 1.19
C ALA A 712 19.58 -30.47 0.45
N GLY A 713 18.48 -30.94 -0.16
CA GLY A 713 17.56 -30.08 -0.91
C GLY A 713 16.08 -30.43 -0.80
N GLY A 714 15.70 -31.51 -0.12
CA GLY A 714 14.31 -32.00 -0.12
C GLY A 714 13.38 -31.39 0.95
N ASN A 715 13.92 -30.90 2.07
CA ASN A 715 13.08 -30.54 3.23
C ASN A 715 12.67 -29.07 3.28
N ALA A 716 13.42 -28.17 2.61
CA ALA A 716 13.14 -26.74 2.63
C ALA A 716 11.87 -26.37 1.84
N GLU A 717 11.58 -27.11 0.77
CA GLU A 717 10.41 -26.85 -0.09
C GLU A 717 9.11 -27.31 0.59
N ALA A 718 9.16 -28.42 1.34
CA ALA A 718 8.03 -28.91 2.12
C ALA A 718 7.66 -27.96 3.27
N GLU A 719 8.66 -27.41 3.98
CA GLU A 719 8.42 -26.41 5.03
C GLU A 719 7.87 -25.09 4.47
N MET A 720 8.35 -24.67 3.29
CA MET A 720 7.84 -23.47 2.62
C MET A 720 6.38 -23.63 2.19
N LEU A 721 6.02 -24.78 1.60
CA LEU A 721 4.63 -25.10 1.23
C LEU A 721 3.70 -25.18 2.45
N GLN A 722 4.21 -25.71 3.56
CA GLN A 722 3.44 -25.81 4.80
C GLN A 722 3.21 -24.44 5.44
N ASN A 723 4.20 -23.55 5.41
CA ASN A 723 4.04 -22.15 5.84
C ASN A 723 3.04 -21.41 4.94
N LEU A 724 3.09 -21.61 3.62
CA LEU A 724 2.19 -20.95 2.67
C LEU A 724 0.73 -21.42 2.84
N MET A 725 0.52 -22.71 3.12
CA MET A 725 -0.82 -23.24 3.46
C MET A 725 -1.35 -22.70 4.79
N ASN A 726 -0.48 -22.51 5.78
CA ASN A 726 -0.87 -21.90 7.06
C ASN A 726 -1.25 -20.41 6.89
N GLU A 727 -0.53 -19.69 6.04
CA GLU A 727 -0.81 -18.29 5.66
C GLU A 727 -2.17 -18.17 4.95
N ILE A 728 -2.44 -19.05 3.98
CA ILE A 728 -3.73 -19.10 3.25
C ILE A 728 -4.89 -19.37 4.21
N ASN A 729 -4.73 -20.32 5.14
CA ASN A 729 -5.77 -20.64 6.12
C ASN A 729 -5.96 -19.55 7.18
N ARG A 730 -4.94 -18.72 7.43
CA ARG A 730 -5.09 -17.50 8.22
C ARG A 730 -5.91 -16.47 7.45
N LEU A 731 -5.56 -16.21 6.20
CA LEU A 731 -6.24 -15.23 5.35
C LEU A 731 -7.71 -15.58 5.09
N LYS A 732 -8.04 -16.86 4.90
CA LYS A 732 -9.43 -17.33 4.80
C LYS A 732 -10.26 -17.00 6.05
N ARG A 733 -9.69 -17.25 7.23
CA ARG A 733 -10.33 -16.90 8.52
C ARG A 733 -10.51 -15.40 8.70
N GLU A 734 -9.57 -14.59 8.22
CA GLU A 734 -9.68 -13.12 8.26
C GLU A 734 -10.70 -12.58 7.26
N LEU A 735 -10.91 -13.27 6.13
CA LEU A 735 -11.91 -12.92 5.12
C LEU A 735 -13.31 -13.45 5.43
N GLY A 736 -13.46 -14.29 6.47
CA GLY A 736 -14.74 -14.87 6.87
C GLY A 736 -15.21 -16.02 5.97
N GLU A 737 -14.28 -16.70 5.29
CA GLU A 737 -14.51 -17.92 4.49
C GLU A 737 -14.22 -19.21 5.26
#